data_AF-A0A0M0LEI2-F1
#
_entry.id   AF-A0A0M0LEI2-F1
#
_cell.length_a   1.000
_cell.length_b   1.000
_cell.length_c   1.000
_cell.angle_alpha   90.00
_cell.angle_beta   90.00
_cell.angle_gamma   90.00
#
_symmetry.space_group_name_H-M   'P 1'
#
loop_
_entity.id
_entity.type
_entity.pdbx_description
1 polymer ?
#
loop_
_entity_poly.entity_id
_entity_poly.type
_entity_poly.pdbx_seq_one_letter_code
_entity_poly.pdbx_strand_id
1 'polypeptide(L)'
;MANVGDKLTVPESGWKRYDDQDSSIKKIGVTSAPNTAYYNGTRTVINVGGNIEFDFIGTRLILLSSVFNGYSECLKISIDNNLVEVRSQTSIAVSIPDSNYNNMIVWYKKEGMDNKRHKVIVENIGNSIATLDAVDIDSSGRLLHPEEVTKIEELEIGKRIRCNYRAPFAEVGTFSALGKESLDFIPTTISSTNSSGDFYFIMIEDWNGKKRLMADRYIQNSISWNSLNLAGVASGSGITINMGSRPTVPIMNSSITPGGITVTADSNYSSDYAYKAFDSNVGSRPFWYTLTTSPNEGHWLKLSYPTSKIITEIELQAFLVSGTSYSIKDFTLFGSTDDVNYEKIFSAIHPNDALTHKYQLNDRKKIFKHFRINILSSYYSQHNVGINDMQLFEDPTIQNDYELTVRLPTGGIYDLDKDNEWDRNIVNSTLNGTITAGDDSIWHWAGQQQCWTSTTGSISSTFGSAYRIIRGHNLIDTFSQLGTSGTTGRFRPILEIERLKINKMLILFEEDNYWYYNGSLWENTGAIPNDIEDKKIFYEKYGMDRIPFEAIDSLPDNFRISVWTDEKNARRTLKTNAIPLDQLVLPTKGINIRFIENIDFVKLTSKEVNKGKVRVITSFDEGITWYAHNGMEWININPKTDEVILLGMSPETLANITSAQWTDIRGDSKTMRFAYAISMEDITDSAEIDALITQMDMKGTWKKAVHGTHYDYEYPNNDDLLVTIYADGDYKINY
;
A
#
# COMPACT_ATOMS: atom_id res chain seq x y z
N MET A 1 15.72 43.51 -1.32
CA MET A 1 16.81 42.56 -1.55
C MET A 1 17.90 42.86 -0.56
N ALA A 2 18.08 41.94 0.39
CA ALA A 2 19.13 42.00 1.37
C ALA A 2 20.50 41.76 0.70
N ASN A 3 21.49 42.52 1.15
CA ASN A 3 22.89 42.41 0.79
C ASN A 3 23.70 41.80 1.94
N VAL A 4 24.95 41.43 1.66
CA VAL A 4 25.87 40.97 2.70
C VAL A 4 26.05 42.07 3.74
N GLY A 5 25.87 41.73 5.02
CA GLY A 5 25.89 42.65 6.17
C GLY A 5 24.50 43.07 6.66
N ASP A 6 23.45 42.86 5.88
CA ASP A 6 22.08 43.20 6.29
C ASP A 6 21.52 42.20 7.30
N LYS A 7 20.71 42.71 8.23
CA LYS A 7 19.91 41.88 9.13
C LYS A 7 18.64 41.43 8.43
N LEU A 8 18.41 40.12 8.39
CA LEU A 8 17.29 39.51 7.69
C LEU A 8 16.51 38.56 8.60
N THR A 9 15.54 39.12 9.33
CA THR A 9 14.76 38.39 10.34
C THR A 9 13.69 37.47 9.78
N VAL A 10 13.27 37.70 8.53
CA VAL A 10 12.32 36.86 7.79
C VAL A 10 12.83 36.66 6.36
N PRO A 11 12.58 35.51 5.71
CA PRO A 11 12.94 35.32 4.31
C PRO A 11 12.26 36.37 3.42
N GLU A 12 12.97 36.88 2.42
CA GLU A 12 12.37 37.78 1.43
C GLU A 12 11.38 37.03 0.53
N SER A 13 10.49 37.77 -0.14
CA SER A 13 9.56 37.17 -1.10
C SER A 13 10.31 36.37 -2.17
N GLY A 14 9.86 35.14 -2.43
CA GLY A 14 10.50 34.21 -3.36
C GLY A 14 11.64 33.38 -2.77
N TRP A 15 11.94 33.52 -1.47
CA TRP A 15 12.91 32.71 -0.74
C TRP A 15 12.23 31.79 0.29
N LYS A 16 12.84 30.65 0.56
CA LYS A 16 12.47 29.70 1.62
C LYS A 16 13.66 29.56 2.57
N ARG A 17 13.38 29.67 3.88
CA ARG A 17 14.37 29.57 4.96
C ARG A 17 14.36 28.19 5.59
N TYR A 18 15.53 27.62 5.79
CA TYR A 18 15.78 26.41 6.57
C TYR A 18 16.59 26.77 7.81
N ASP A 19 16.21 26.17 8.92
CA ASP A 19 16.87 26.35 10.21
C ASP A 19 18.28 25.72 10.23
N ASP A 20 19.18 26.24 11.06
CA ASP A 20 20.50 25.63 11.22
C ASP A 20 20.45 24.22 11.80
N GLN A 21 19.37 23.81 12.47
CA GLN A 21 19.14 22.44 12.95
C GLN A 21 18.40 21.54 11.95
N ASP A 22 18.11 22.01 10.74
CA ASP A 22 17.49 21.16 9.71
C ASP A 22 18.35 19.92 9.44
N SER A 23 17.71 18.74 9.41
CA SER A 23 18.41 17.45 9.27
C SER A 23 19.04 17.25 7.88
N SER A 24 18.73 18.13 6.93
CA SER A 24 19.41 18.22 5.63
C SER A 24 20.84 18.76 5.74
N ILE A 25 21.20 19.42 6.85
CA ILE A 25 22.54 19.99 7.06
C ILE A 25 23.40 18.97 7.79
N LYS A 26 24.37 18.41 7.08
CA LYS A 26 25.41 17.56 7.69
C LYS A 26 26.39 18.43 8.47
N LYS A 27 26.77 17.96 9.65
CA LYS A 27 27.50 18.73 10.65
C LYS A 27 28.72 17.94 11.13
N ILE A 28 29.93 18.50 11.00
CA ILE A 28 31.17 17.85 11.42
C ILE A 28 31.98 18.82 12.29
N GLY A 29 32.33 18.42 13.51
CA GLY A 29 33.11 19.27 14.41
C GLY A 29 32.39 20.58 14.78
N VAL A 30 31.07 20.55 14.97
CA VAL A 30 30.25 21.70 15.34
C VAL A 30 29.61 21.50 16.72
N THR A 31 29.13 22.59 17.32
CA THR A 31 28.30 22.54 18.55
C THR A 31 27.03 23.36 18.36
N SER A 32 25.88 22.82 18.77
CA SER A 32 24.60 23.53 18.78
C SER A 32 24.32 24.12 20.16
N ALA A 33 23.75 25.33 20.22
CA ALA A 33 23.34 25.95 21.48
C ALA A 33 22.00 26.68 21.36
N PRO A 34 21.11 26.61 22.37
CA PRO A 34 19.89 27.39 22.39
C PRO A 34 20.20 28.87 22.62
N ASN A 35 19.64 29.74 21.80
CA ASN A 35 19.72 31.19 21.91
C ASN A 35 18.56 31.85 21.15
N THR A 36 17.62 32.45 21.88
CA THR A 36 16.39 33.06 21.33
C THR A 36 16.61 34.24 20.38
N ALA A 37 17.85 34.74 20.26
CA ALA A 37 18.17 35.83 19.35
C ALA A 37 18.43 35.38 17.90
N TYR A 38 18.45 34.07 17.66
CA TYR A 38 18.66 33.41 16.37
C TYR A 38 17.33 32.90 15.80
N TYR A 39 17.32 32.52 14.52
CA TYR A 39 16.16 31.88 13.90
C TYR A 39 15.82 30.60 14.66
N ASN A 40 14.51 30.41 14.96
CA ASN A 40 13.98 29.35 15.83
C ASN A 40 14.70 29.11 17.17
N GLY A 41 15.50 30.08 17.63
CA GLY A 41 16.15 30.04 18.93
C GLY A 41 17.34 29.11 19.03
N THR A 42 17.99 28.74 17.93
CA THR A 42 19.19 27.89 17.92
C THR A 42 20.33 28.50 17.12
N ARG A 43 21.56 28.13 17.47
CA ARG A 43 22.74 28.44 16.65
C ARG A 43 23.68 27.26 16.55
N THR A 44 24.33 27.15 15.40
CA THR A 44 25.35 26.15 15.13
C THR A 44 26.69 26.85 15.10
N VAL A 45 27.59 26.47 16.01
CA VAL A 45 28.96 26.96 16.09
C VAL A 45 29.87 26.00 15.33
N ILE A 46 30.51 26.50 14.29
CA ILE A 46 31.49 25.76 13.49
C ILE A 46 32.86 25.97 14.15
N ASN A 47 33.36 24.95 14.83
CA ASN A 47 34.67 25.02 15.50
C ASN A 47 35.80 25.08 14.47
N VAL A 48 37.01 25.42 14.92
CA VAL A 48 38.20 25.36 14.07
C VAL A 48 38.38 23.92 13.54
N GLY A 49 38.51 23.79 12.21
CA GLY A 49 38.56 22.50 11.51
C GLY A 49 37.19 21.84 11.29
N GLY A 50 36.12 22.40 11.81
CA GLY A 50 34.75 21.93 11.59
C GLY A 50 34.19 22.37 10.24
N ASN A 51 33.12 21.71 9.81
CA ASN A 51 32.40 22.05 8.59
C ASN A 51 30.89 21.76 8.67
N ILE A 52 30.17 22.37 7.74
CA ILE A 52 28.79 22.03 7.40
C ILE A 52 28.72 21.67 5.91
N GLU A 53 27.90 20.68 5.57
CA GLU A 53 27.69 20.22 4.20
C GLU A 53 26.20 20.05 3.93
N PHE A 54 25.73 20.54 2.79
CA PHE A 54 24.36 20.31 2.32
C PHE A 54 24.31 20.46 0.81
N ASP A 55 23.27 19.89 0.21
CA ASP A 55 22.93 20.14 -1.17
C ASP A 55 21.67 20.99 -1.24
N PHE A 56 21.49 21.74 -2.33
CA PHE A 56 20.20 22.38 -2.62
C PHE A 56 19.87 22.31 -4.11
N ILE A 57 18.58 22.30 -4.43
CA ILE A 57 18.09 22.48 -5.79
C ILE A 57 17.57 23.90 -5.90
N GLY A 58 18.16 24.72 -6.77
CA GLY A 58 17.77 26.10 -6.97
C GLY A 58 18.82 26.89 -7.74
N THR A 59 18.65 28.20 -7.77
CA THR A 59 19.46 29.19 -8.51
C THR A 59 20.16 30.18 -7.59
N ARG A 60 19.76 30.24 -6.31
CA ARG A 60 20.22 31.25 -5.35
C ARG A 60 20.35 30.69 -3.93
N LEU A 61 21.31 31.23 -3.19
CA LEU A 61 21.68 30.81 -1.83
C LEU A 61 22.04 32.02 -0.97
N ILE A 62 21.53 32.05 0.26
CA ILE A 62 21.95 32.95 1.34
C ILE A 62 22.31 32.10 2.56
N LEU A 63 23.39 32.45 3.23
CA LEU A 63 23.73 31.91 4.54
C LEU A 63 23.59 33.02 5.58
N LEU A 64 22.84 32.71 6.64
CA LEU A 64 22.63 33.58 7.79
C LEU A 64 23.47 33.14 8.97
N SER A 65 23.93 34.10 9.75
CA SER A 65 24.77 33.83 10.91
C SER A 65 24.70 34.96 11.92
N SER A 66 25.29 34.73 13.10
CA SER A 66 25.79 35.84 13.89
C SER A 66 27.18 36.26 13.42
N VAL A 67 27.45 37.57 13.45
CA VAL A 67 28.79 38.09 13.20
C VAL A 67 29.29 38.83 14.43
N PHE A 68 30.56 38.60 14.78
CA PHE A 68 31.22 39.20 15.95
C PHE A 68 32.70 39.43 15.66
N ASN A 69 33.26 40.52 16.22
CA ASN A 69 34.68 40.80 16.14
C ASN A 69 35.45 39.78 17.00
N GLY A 70 36.05 38.78 16.34
CA GLY A 70 36.69 37.64 16.99
C GLY A 70 36.20 36.28 16.47
N TYR A 71 35.18 36.25 15.61
CA TYR A 71 34.83 35.06 14.84
C TYR A 71 35.83 34.79 13.70
N SER A 72 35.65 33.67 12.99
CA SER A 72 36.57 33.24 11.95
C SER A 72 36.69 34.27 10.82
N GLU A 73 37.94 34.55 10.45
CA GLU A 73 38.31 35.33 9.27
C GLU A 73 38.48 34.47 8.01
N CYS A 74 38.46 33.14 8.16
CA CYS A 74 38.76 32.20 7.08
C CYS A 74 37.74 31.06 7.05
N LEU A 75 36.58 31.35 6.46
CA LEU A 75 35.59 30.35 6.07
C LEU A 75 35.71 30.08 4.59
N LYS A 76 36.07 28.84 4.25
CA LYS A 76 36.16 28.38 2.87
C LYS A 76 34.80 27.82 2.44
N ILE A 77 34.19 28.44 1.45
CA ILE A 77 32.91 28.04 0.86
C ILE A 77 33.20 27.40 -0.48
N SER A 78 32.77 26.16 -0.65
CA SER A 78 32.88 25.41 -1.91
C SER A 78 31.50 25.15 -2.49
N ILE A 79 31.26 25.51 -3.76
CA ILE A 79 30.02 25.18 -4.50
C ILE A 79 30.39 24.40 -5.77
N ASP A 80 29.75 23.24 -5.97
CA ASP A 80 29.94 22.33 -7.12
C ASP A 80 31.42 21.96 -7.39
N ASN A 81 32.26 21.93 -6.35
CA ASN A 81 33.72 21.73 -6.43
C ASN A 81 34.51 22.74 -7.28
N ASN A 82 33.85 23.68 -7.95
CA ASN A 82 34.47 24.59 -8.92
C ASN A 82 34.61 26.01 -8.38
N LEU A 83 33.71 26.43 -7.50
CA LEU A 83 33.75 27.74 -6.86
C LEU A 83 34.30 27.58 -5.46
N VAL A 84 35.49 28.13 -5.20
CA VAL A 84 36.08 28.18 -3.85
C VAL A 84 36.29 29.64 -3.47
N GLU A 85 35.58 30.08 -2.42
CA GLU A 85 35.59 31.45 -1.93
C GLU A 85 36.00 31.46 -0.45
N VAL A 86 36.92 32.33 -0.06
CA VAL A 86 37.23 32.56 1.37
C VAL A 86 36.47 33.80 1.83
N ARG A 87 35.81 33.70 2.99
CA ARG A 87 34.99 34.75 3.59
C ARG A 87 35.31 34.90 5.07
N SER A 88 35.09 36.11 5.59
CA SER A 88 35.38 36.49 6.97
C SER A 88 34.11 36.98 7.66
N GLN A 89 33.72 36.35 8.76
CA GLN A 89 32.62 36.85 9.60
C GLN A 89 33.06 38.06 10.44
N THR A 90 34.33 38.12 10.84
CA THR A 90 34.89 39.28 11.57
C THR A 90 34.87 40.55 10.71
N SER A 91 35.25 40.47 9.43
CA SER A 91 35.25 41.65 8.55
C SER A 91 33.84 42.22 8.34
N ILE A 92 32.82 41.35 8.31
CA ILE A 92 31.41 41.77 8.26
C ILE A 92 31.02 42.43 9.58
N ALA A 93 31.38 41.84 10.73
CA ALA A 93 31.07 42.42 12.04
C ALA A 93 31.64 43.84 12.21
N VAL A 94 32.87 44.07 11.76
CA VAL A 94 33.53 45.40 11.83
C VAL A 94 32.78 46.46 11.03
N SER A 95 32.07 46.07 9.96
CA SER A 95 31.29 46.98 9.11
C SER A 95 29.93 47.36 9.68
N ILE A 96 29.47 46.74 10.77
CA ILE A 96 28.17 46.99 11.37
C ILE A 96 28.33 47.89 12.61
N PRO A 97 27.73 49.10 12.63
CA PRO A 97 27.75 49.96 13.82
C PRO A 97 26.88 49.35 14.93
N ASP A 98 27.39 49.40 16.17
CA ASP A 98 26.89 48.82 17.43
C ASP A 98 27.28 47.36 17.75
N SER A 99 27.94 47.22 18.90
CA SER A 99 28.66 46.04 19.38
C SER A 99 27.84 45.23 20.39
N ASN A 100 27.36 44.06 19.96
CA ASN A 100 27.46 42.76 20.63
C ASN A 100 26.54 41.76 19.91
N TYR A 101 27.15 40.82 19.17
CA TYR A 101 26.48 39.74 18.42
C TYR A 101 25.32 40.21 17.51
N ASN A 102 25.65 40.58 16.28
CA ASN A 102 24.64 40.85 15.27
C ASN A 102 24.15 39.51 14.70
N ASN A 103 22.99 39.03 15.17
CA ASN A 103 22.38 37.76 14.78
C ASN A 103 21.47 37.92 13.55
N MET A 104 21.20 36.82 12.84
CA MET A 104 20.43 36.80 11.59
C MET A 104 20.99 37.74 10.51
N ILE A 105 22.31 37.83 10.40
CA ILE A 105 23.02 38.63 9.40
C ILE A 105 23.29 37.79 8.16
N VAL A 106 22.98 38.35 6.98
CA VAL A 106 23.38 37.79 5.69
C VAL A 106 24.90 37.87 5.60
N TRP A 107 25.61 36.77 5.85
CA TRP A 107 27.07 36.76 5.79
C TRP A 107 27.60 36.23 4.46
N TYR A 108 26.77 35.47 3.74
CA TYR A 108 27.07 35.01 2.39
C TYR A 108 25.83 35.06 1.51
N LYS A 109 26.00 35.44 0.25
CA LYS A 109 24.96 35.45 -0.77
C LYS A 109 25.54 35.08 -2.14
N LYS A 110 24.88 34.16 -2.84
CA LYS A 110 25.20 33.75 -4.21
C LYS A 110 23.92 33.68 -5.04
N GLU A 111 23.94 34.28 -6.21
CA GLU A 111 22.81 34.29 -7.15
C GLU A 111 23.29 34.01 -8.58
N GLY A 112 22.34 33.72 -9.48
CA GLY A 112 22.63 33.48 -10.90
C GLY A 112 23.23 32.09 -11.19
N MET A 113 22.93 31.10 -10.35
CA MET A 113 23.31 29.71 -10.59
C MET A 113 22.26 29.01 -11.45
N ASP A 114 22.66 27.93 -12.14
CA ASP A 114 21.73 27.10 -12.91
C ASP A 114 20.72 26.41 -12.00
N ASN A 115 19.46 26.24 -12.43
CA ASN A 115 18.46 25.54 -11.61
C ASN A 115 18.72 24.02 -11.61
N LYS A 116 19.64 23.56 -10.77
CA LYS A 116 20.04 22.15 -10.61
C LYS A 116 20.39 21.85 -9.14
N ARG A 117 20.75 20.59 -8.85
CA ARG A 117 21.31 20.20 -7.56
C ARG A 117 22.75 20.74 -7.45
N HIS A 118 23.00 21.52 -6.40
CA HIS A 118 24.29 22.09 -6.05
C HIS A 118 24.79 21.51 -4.73
N LYS A 119 26.10 21.23 -4.64
CA LYS A 119 26.73 20.79 -3.39
C LYS A 119 27.45 21.95 -2.74
N VAL A 120 27.16 22.22 -1.46
CA VAL A 120 27.75 23.30 -0.67
C VAL A 120 28.52 22.72 0.51
N ILE A 121 29.75 23.19 0.68
CA ILE A 121 30.60 22.87 1.83
C ILE A 121 31.12 24.18 2.41
N VAL A 122 30.95 24.39 3.71
CA VAL A 122 31.54 25.53 4.44
C VAL A 122 32.48 25.00 5.52
N GLU A 123 33.77 25.21 5.32
CA GLU A 123 34.85 24.76 6.21
C GLU A 123 35.41 25.95 6.99
N ASN A 124 35.54 25.81 8.32
CA ASN A 124 36.26 26.77 9.14
C ASN A 124 37.76 26.42 9.20
N ILE A 125 38.55 27.08 8.36
CA ILE A 125 40.01 26.91 8.27
C ILE A 125 40.77 28.03 8.99
N GLY A 126 40.06 28.90 9.70
CA GLY A 126 40.63 29.98 10.51
C GLY A 126 41.03 29.53 11.92
N ASN A 127 41.39 30.50 12.76
CA ASN A 127 41.85 30.26 14.14
C ASN A 127 40.76 30.52 15.21
N SER A 128 39.57 30.93 14.79
CA SER A 128 38.43 31.27 15.67
C SER A 128 37.17 30.55 15.21
N ILE A 129 36.17 30.47 16.08
CA ILE A 129 34.86 29.88 15.77
C ILE A 129 34.09 30.70 14.73
N ALA A 130 33.19 30.05 14.00
CA ALA A 130 32.19 30.71 13.16
C ALA A 130 30.79 30.24 13.55
N THR A 131 29.75 30.89 13.05
CA THR A 131 28.36 30.42 13.26
C THR A 131 27.59 30.19 11.95
N LEU A 132 26.53 29.41 12.04
CA LEU A 132 25.40 29.33 11.10
C LEU A 132 24.11 29.49 11.91
N ASP A 133 23.15 30.18 11.33
CA ASP A 133 21.82 30.45 11.89
C ASP A 133 20.70 29.92 10.98
N ALA A 134 20.81 30.15 9.67
CA ALA A 134 19.84 29.65 8.72
C ALA A 134 20.39 29.65 7.29
N VAL A 135 19.69 28.95 6.40
CA VAL A 135 19.97 28.88 4.97
C VAL A 135 18.72 29.33 4.21
N ASP A 136 18.83 30.36 3.37
CA ASP A 136 17.75 30.69 2.43
C ASP A 136 18.12 30.24 1.02
N ILE A 137 17.16 29.59 0.34
CA ILE A 137 17.23 29.23 -1.08
C ILE A 137 15.96 29.69 -1.79
N ASP A 138 15.85 29.44 -3.09
CA ASP A 138 14.61 29.71 -3.83
C ASP A 138 13.39 29.05 -3.17
N SER A 139 12.26 29.76 -3.16
CA SER A 139 11.00 29.27 -2.59
C SER A 139 10.47 27.98 -3.22
N SER A 140 10.78 27.73 -4.49
CA SER A 140 10.49 26.48 -5.20
C SER A 140 11.60 25.42 -5.06
N GLY A 141 12.70 25.77 -4.40
CA GLY A 141 13.85 24.91 -4.20
C GLY A 141 13.68 23.96 -3.03
N ARG A 142 14.69 23.11 -2.84
CA ARG A 142 14.75 22.11 -1.77
C ARG A 142 16.15 22.00 -1.20
N LEU A 143 16.26 21.92 0.12
CA LEU A 143 17.50 21.56 0.81
C LEU A 143 17.57 20.04 0.98
N LEU A 144 18.74 19.44 0.76
CA LEU A 144 18.96 18.00 0.84
C LEU A 144 20.21 17.68 1.64
N HIS A 145 20.18 16.57 2.38
CA HIS A 145 21.40 16.00 2.95
C HIS A 145 22.32 15.52 1.80
N PRO A 146 23.66 15.61 1.91
CA PRO A 146 24.57 15.15 0.85
C PRO A 146 24.37 13.68 0.44
N GLU A 147 23.97 12.85 1.41
CA GLU A 147 23.64 11.43 1.21
C GLU A 147 22.16 11.17 0.89
N GLU A 148 21.34 12.21 0.74
CA GLU A 148 19.92 12.09 0.38
C GLU A 148 19.74 11.82 -1.12
N VAL A 149 18.98 10.77 -1.40
CA VAL A 149 18.51 10.41 -2.75
C VAL A 149 17.01 10.63 -2.86
N THR A 150 16.53 10.79 -4.09
CA THR A 150 15.11 11.08 -4.36
C THR A 150 14.37 9.89 -4.97
N LYS A 151 15.10 8.83 -5.30
CA LYS A 151 14.61 7.64 -6.00
C LYS A 151 15.13 6.38 -5.32
N ILE A 152 14.36 5.30 -5.39
CA ILE A 152 14.73 4.02 -4.76
C ILE A 152 15.93 3.39 -5.46
N GLU A 153 16.07 3.59 -6.77
CA GLU A 153 17.15 3.03 -7.60
C GLU A 153 18.52 3.59 -7.20
N GLU A 154 18.56 4.79 -6.63
CA GLU A 154 19.77 5.49 -6.18
C GLU A 154 20.18 5.07 -4.75
N LEU A 155 19.38 4.23 -4.08
CA LEU A 155 19.67 3.78 -2.72
C LEU A 155 20.81 2.76 -2.67
N GLU A 156 21.84 3.13 -1.91
CA GLU A 156 22.98 2.30 -1.51
C GLU A 156 23.16 2.38 0.03
N ILE A 157 23.87 1.44 0.63
CA ILE A 157 24.13 1.43 2.09
C ILE A 157 24.73 2.78 2.52
N GLY A 158 24.13 3.42 3.52
CA GLY A 158 24.50 4.75 4.03
C GLY A 158 23.77 5.91 3.36
N LYS A 159 23.25 5.73 2.13
CA LYS A 159 22.33 6.69 1.52
C LYS A 159 21.02 6.72 2.28
N ARG A 160 20.34 7.86 2.20
CA ARG A 160 19.07 8.09 2.88
C ARG A 160 18.02 8.60 1.92
N ILE A 161 16.77 8.28 2.21
CA ILE A 161 15.62 8.77 1.46
C ILE A 161 14.62 9.36 2.44
N ARG A 162 14.14 10.56 2.13
CA ARG A 162 13.18 11.28 2.98
C ARG A 162 11.81 10.63 2.88
N CYS A 163 11.10 10.54 3.99
CA CYS A 163 9.74 10.04 4.05
C CYS A 163 8.93 10.93 4.99
N ASN A 164 7.65 11.13 4.67
CA ASN A 164 6.72 11.82 5.54
C ASN A 164 5.96 10.80 6.40
N TYR A 165 5.79 11.11 7.68
CA TYR A 165 4.95 10.35 8.60
C TYR A 165 3.91 11.29 9.22
N ARG A 166 2.64 10.90 9.21
CA ARG A 166 1.55 11.64 9.85
C ARG A 166 0.78 10.74 10.79
N ALA A 167 0.79 11.06 12.08
CA ALA A 167 0.16 10.24 13.11
C ALA A 167 -0.62 11.05 14.14
N PRO A 168 -1.79 10.55 14.58
CA PRO A 168 -2.42 10.97 15.82
C PRO A 168 -1.53 10.67 17.03
N PHE A 169 -1.89 11.24 18.19
CA PHE A 169 -1.22 10.94 19.45
C PHE A 169 -1.33 9.45 19.79
N ALA A 170 -0.21 8.81 20.17
CA ALA A 170 -0.12 7.43 20.64
C ALA A 170 -0.61 6.33 19.64
N GLU A 171 -0.74 6.66 18.36
CA GLU A 171 -1.19 5.75 17.30
C GLU A 171 -0.16 5.60 16.18
N VAL A 172 -0.28 4.50 15.42
CA VAL A 172 0.52 4.33 14.19
C VAL A 172 -0.09 5.19 13.10
N GLY A 173 0.74 6.05 12.51
CA GLY A 173 0.36 6.95 11.45
C GLY A 173 0.54 6.37 10.05
N THR A 174 0.36 7.23 9.06
CA THR A 174 0.55 6.91 7.65
C THR A 174 1.93 7.34 7.18
N PHE A 175 2.56 6.49 6.37
CA PHE A 175 3.81 6.79 5.67
C PHE A 175 3.50 7.28 4.26
N SER A 176 4.15 8.36 3.82
CA SER A 176 3.93 8.91 2.49
C SER A 176 5.16 9.62 1.93
N ALA A 177 5.06 10.07 0.68
CA ALA A 177 5.99 11.00 0.04
C ALA A 177 7.48 10.58 0.04
N LEU A 178 7.76 9.28 -0.14
CA LEU A 178 9.13 8.77 -0.23
C LEU A 178 9.94 9.51 -1.31
N GLY A 179 11.13 9.97 -0.94
CA GLY A 179 12.04 10.73 -1.81
C GLY A 179 11.71 12.22 -1.95
N LYS A 180 10.66 12.71 -1.28
CA LYS A 180 10.18 14.10 -1.40
C LYS A 180 10.25 14.82 -0.05
N GLU A 181 10.40 16.13 -0.13
CA GLU A 181 10.19 17.04 1.00
C GLU A 181 8.71 17.39 1.06
N SER A 182 8.10 17.20 2.22
CA SER A 182 6.66 17.42 2.43
C SER A 182 6.38 18.36 3.60
N LEU A 183 7.01 18.12 4.74
CA LEU A 183 6.88 18.91 5.97
C LEU A 183 8.25 19.10 6.61
N ASP A 184 8.30 19.93 7.66
CA ASP A 184 9.47 20.01 8.53
C ASP A 184 9.79 18.65 9.15
N PHE A 185 11.06 18.42 9.48
CA PHE A 185 11.48 17.17 10.10
C PHE A 185 10.84 16.97 11.48
N ILE A 186 10.44 15.74 11.79
CA ILE A 186 10.07 15.33 13.15
C ILE A 186 11.25 15.65 14.07
N PRO A 187 11.07 16.40 15.17
CA PRO A 187 12.18 16.75 16.06
C PRO A 187 12.96 15.52 16.52
N THR A 188 14.28 15.60 16.52
CA THR A 188 15.13 14.47 16.95
C THR A 188 14.90 14.15 18.43
N THR A 189 14.61 15.15 19.26
CA THR A 189 14.14 15.00 20.65
C THR A 189 12.62 15.24 20.73
N ILE A 190 11.83 14.17 20.66
CA ILE A 190 10.36 14.30 20.61
C ILE A 190 9.78 14.67 22.00
N SER A 191 9.02 15.77 22.06
CA SER A 191 8.10 16.11 23.14
C SER A 191 6.67 15.61 22.81
N SER A 192 5.79 15.47 23.81
CA SER A 192 4.53 14.72 23.74
C SER A 192 3.44 15.24 22.76
N THR A 193 3.73 16.20 21.87
CA THR A 193 2.71 16.90 21.08
C THR A 193 2.85 16.82 19.56
N ASN A 194 4.02 16.47 18.99
CA ASN A 194 4.23 16.47 17.53
C ASN A 194 4.89 15.17 17.03
N SER A 195 4.08 14.29 16.41
CA SER A 195 4.53 13.03 15.80
C SER A 195 4.28 12.98 14.29
N SER A 196 4.18 14.15 13.65
CA SER A 196 3.96 14.29 12.22
C SER A 196 5.04 15.19 11.62
N GLY A 197 5.62 14.78 10.50
CA GLY A 197 6.71 15.48 9.84
C GLY A 197 7.55 14.55 8.96
N ASP A 198 8.61 15.10 8.38
CA ASP A 198 9.56 14.34 7.59
C ASP A 198 10.61 13.65 8.47
N PHE A 199 11.18 12.54 7.99
CA PHE A 199 12.31 11.84 8.60
C PHE A 199 13.10 11.12 7.51
N TYR A 200 14.25 10.54 7.87
CA TYR A 200 15.03 9.75 6.93
C TYR A 200 14.89 8.25 7.20
N PHE A 201 14.67 7.50 6.13
CA PHE A 201 15.07 6.10 6.07
C PHE A 201 16.49 6.01 5.54
N ILE A 202 17.40 5.42 6.31
CA ILE A 202 18.79 5.18 5.94
C ILE A 202 18.95 3.73 5.52
N MET A 203 19.52 3.48 4.35
CA MET A 203 19.72 2.13 3.86
C MET A 203 20.82 1.42 4.65
N ILE A 204 20.46 0.27 5.22
CA ILE A 204 21.31 -0.54 6.09
C ILE A 204 21.74 -1.85 5.44
N GLU A 205 20.99 -2.33 4.43
CA GLU A 205 21.24 -3.62 3.80
C GLU A 205 20.68 -3.65 2.37
N ASP A 206 21.42 -4.29 1.46
CA ASP A 206 20.92 -4.76 0.16
C ASP A 206 21.20 -6.25 0.08
N TRP A 207 20.16 -7.09 0.06
CA TRP A 207 20.33 -8.52 -0.09
C TRP A 207 19.28 -9.11 -1.02
N ASN A 208 19.75 -9.74 -2.11
CA ASN A 208 18.92 -10.44 -3.08
C ASN A 208 17.79 -9.57 -3.70
N GLY A 209 18.06 -8.29 -3.94
CA GLY A 209 17.07 -7.35 -4.50
C GLY A 209 16.05 -6.85 -3.48
N LYS A 210 16.22 -7.18 -2.20
CA LYS A 210 15.46 -6.64 -1.07
C LYS A 210 16.33 -5.61 -0.33
N LYS A 211 15.94 -4.35 -0.41
CA LYS A 211 16.60 -3.26 0.34
C LYS A 211 15.95 -3.15 1.71
N ARG A 212 16.76 -3.03 2.77
CA ARG A 212 16.26 -2.68 4.11
C ARG A 212 16.79 -1.32 4.51
N LEU A 213 15.90 -0.50 5.04
CA LEU A 213 16.20 0.83 5.53
C LEU A 213 15.68 0.98 6.95
N MET A 214 16.38 1.75 7.79
CA MET A 214 16.00 2.03 9.16
C MET A 214 15.78 3.52 9.34
N ALA A 215 14.75 3.90 10.09
CA ALA A 215 14.52 5.30 10.41
C ALA A 215 15.69 5.88 11.24
N ASP A 216 16.10 7.09 10.89
CA ASP A 216 17.20 7.83 11.53
C ASP A 216 16.86 8.33 12.94
N ARG A 217 15.57 8.28 13.32
CA ARG A 217 15.06 8.73 14.61
C ARG A 217 13.86 7.89 15.05
N TYR A 218 13.41 8.10 16.28
CA TYR A 218 12.07 7.65 16.66
C TYR A 218 11.04 8.57 15.97
N ILE A 219 9.97 7.99 15.42
CA ILE A 219 8.96 8.75 14.66
C ILE A 219 7.62 8.87 15.40
N GLN A 220 7.42 8.07 16.46
CA GLN A 220 6.26 8.16 17.34
C GLN A 220 6.69 7.91 18.79
N ASN A 221 6.06 8.62 19.70
CA ASN A 221 6.25 8.51 21.15
C ASN A 221 4.94 8.10 21.83
N SER A 222 5.02 7.83 23.13
CA SER A 222 3.86 7.55 23.98
C SER A 222 2.98 6.39 23.48
N ILE A 223 3.56 5.46 22.72
CA ILE A 223 2.83 4.41 21.98
C ILE A 223 3.07 3.05 22.62
N SER A 224 1.99 2.28 22.78
CA SER A 224 2.08 0.92 23.30
C SER A 224 2.44 -0.09 22.23
N TRP A 225 3.09 -1.20 22.62
CA TRP A 225 3.32 -2.30 21.70
C TRP A 225 2.00 -2.90 21.18
N ASN A 226 0.95 -2.93 22.02
CA ASN A 226 -0.39 -3.36 21.60
C ASN A 226 -0.93 -2.48 20.46
N SER A 227 -0.73 -1.15 20.50
CA SER A 227 -1.13 -0.24 19.41
C SER A 227 -0.36 -0.54 18.12
N LEU A 228 0.95 -0.79 18.23
CA LEU A 228 1.81 -1.19 17.10
C LEU A 228 1.38 -2.54 16.51
N ASN A 229 1.01 -3.49 17.37
CA ASN A 229 0.56 -4.82 16.94
C ASN A 229 -0.83 -4.79 16.30
N LEU A 230 -1.74 -3.99 16.85
CA LEU A 230 -3.08 -3.78 16.28
C LEU A 230 -2.98 -3.17 14.88
N ALA A 231 -2.03 -2.26 14.65
CA ALA A 231 -1.72 -1.71 13.34
C ALA A 231 -0.95 -2.66 12.41
N GLY A 232 -0.55 -3.85 12.87
CA GLY A 232 0.17 -4.85 12.08
C GLY A 232 1.69 -4.65 11.96
N VAL A 233 2.23 -3.48 12.32
CA VAL A 233 3.68 -3.19 12.21
C VAL A 233 4.55 -4.01 13.17
N ALA A 234 3.98 -4.53 14.25
CA ALA A 234 4.71 -5.39 15.18
C ALA A 234 4.68 -6.89 14.82
N SER A 235 4.01 -7.25 13.72
CA SER A 235 4.02 -8.62 13.22
C SER A 235 5.40 -8.97 12.65
N GLY A 236 5.79 -10.25 12.67
CA GLY A 236 7.05 -10.69 12.08
C GLY A 236 7.15 -10.38 10.58
N SER A 237 6.02 -10.28 9.89
CA SER A 237 5.92 -9.93 8.47
C SER A 237 5.75 -8.43 8.22
N GLY A 238 5.54 -7.62 9.27
CA GLY A 238 5.18 -6.22 9.15
C GLY A 238 3.80 -5.98 8.56
N ILE A 239 3.61 -4.77 8.05
CA ILE A 239 2.47 -4.38 7.23
C ILE A 239 2.98 -3.85 5.89
N THR A 240 2.43 -4.36 4.79
CA THR A 240 2.63 -3.75 3.47
C THR A 240 2.02 -2.35 3.53
N ILE A 241 2.88 -1.34 3.46
CA ILE A 241 2.44 0.03 3.42
C ILE A 241 2.28 0.44 1.98
N ASN A 242 1.11 0.98 1.69
CA ASN A 242 1.01 1.81 0.53
C ASN A 242 1.69 3.13 0.87
N MET A 243 2.93 3.33 0.41
CA MET A 243 3.51 4.68 0.36
C MET A 243 2.83 5.55 -0.70
N GLY A 244 1.78 5.01 -1.34
CA GLY A 244 0.42 5.48 -1.12
C GLY A 244 0.27 6.91 -1.57
N SER A 245 -0.56 7.06 -2.59
CA SER A 245 -0.90 8.26 -3.32
C SER A 245 -0.29 9.55 -2.71
N ARG A 246 0.60 10.28 -3.40
CA ARG A 246 1.26 11.48 -2.84
C ARG A 246 0.20 12.57 -2.60
N PRO A 247 0.07 13.12 -1.38
CA PRO A 247 -0.81 14.27 -1.14
C PRO A 247 -0.36 15.41 -2.03
N THR A 248 -1.28 15.96 -2.79
CA THR A 248 -0.96 16.98 -3.78
C THR A 248 -1.18 18.38 -3.23
N VAL A 249 -1.94 18.54 -2.14
CA VAL A 249 -2.25 19.82 -1.52
C VAL A 249 -1.46 19.98 -0.22
N PRO A 250 -0.56 20.99 -0.10
CA PRO A 250 0.11 21.29 1.17
C PRO A 250 -0.89 21.86 2.18
N ILE A 251 -0.48 21.95 3.45
CA ILE A 251 -1.28 22.63 4.47
C ILE A 251 -1.43 24.10 4.07
N MET A 252 -2.67 24.54 3.84
CA MET A 252 -2.95 25.87 3.32
C MET A 252 -3.15 26.88 4.46
N ASN A 253 -2.48 28.04 4.34
CA ASN A 253 -2.66 29.17 5.28
C ASN A 253 -3.54 30.29 4.71
N SER A 254 -3.76 30.27 3.39
CA SER A 254 -4.66 31.16 2.66
C SER A 254 -5.03 30.50 1.32
N SER A 255 -5.81 31.18 0.48
CA SER A 255 -6.12 30.70 -0.87
C SER A 255 -4.91 30.51 -1.80
N ILE A 256 -3.73 31.02 -1.44
CA ILE A 256 -2.52 30.99 -2.29
C ILE A 256 -1.22 30.63 -1.54
N THR A 257 -1.24 30.47 -0.21
CA THR A 257 -0.03 30.18 0.60
C THR A 257 -0.11 28.75 1.17
N PRO A 258 0.99 27.96 1.12
CA PRO A 258 2.40 28.36 1.06
C PRO A 258 2.98 28.70 -0.34
N GLY A 259 2.17 28.63 -1.40
CA GLY A 259 2.58 28.95 -2.77
C GLY A 259 2.47 27.74 -3.69
N GLY A 260 2.36 27.99 -5.00
CA GLY A 260 2.32 26.93 -6.01
C GLY A 260 0.93 26.35 -6.30
N ILE A 261 -0.03 26.40 -5.35
CA ILE A 261 -1.41 25.94 -5.56
C ILE A 261 -2.41 27.03 -5.17
N THR A 262 -3.48 27.17 -5.96
CA THR A 262 -4.57 28.11 -5.67
C THR A 262 -5.84 27.34 -5.30
N VAL A 263 -6.48 27.74 -4.20
CA VAL A 263 -7.75 27.18 -3.71
C VAL A 263 -8.86 28.23 -3.83
N THR A 264 -9.94 27.88 -4.51
CA THR A 264 -11.11 28.75 -4.70
C THR A 264 -12.40 27.97 -4.50
N ALA A 265 -13.51 28.67 -4.26
CA ALA A 265 -14.85 28.10 -4.25
C ALA A 265 -15.82 29.04 -4.96
N ASP A 266 -16.99 28.53 -5.33
CA ASP A 266 -18.05 29.36 -5.91
C ASP A 266 -18.55 30.43 -4.94
N SER A 267 -18.60 30.08 -3.66
CA SER A 267 -19.07 30.93 -2.57
C SER A 267 -18.46 30.52 -1.24
N ASN A 268 -18.46 31.44 -0.28
CA ASN A 268 -18.01 31.20 1.10
C ASN A 268 -18.96 31.91 2.07
N TYR A 269 -19.26 31.30 3.20
CA TYR A 269 -20.01 31.91 4.28
C TYR A 269 -19.06 32.63 5.25
N SER A 270 -19.08 33.96 5.22
CA SER A 270 -18.26 34.79 6.11
C SER A 270 -16.76 34.42 6.03
N SER A 271 -16.13 33.99 7.12
CA SER A 271 -14.72 33.61 7.21
C SER A 271 -14.44 32.10 7.00
N ASP A 272 -15.41 31.34 6.50
CA ASP A 272 -15.26 29.90 6.19
C ASP A 272 -14.72 29.69 4.77
N TYR A 273 -13.53 30.22 4.51
CA TYR A 273 -12.90 30.23 3.20
C TYR A 273 -12.52 28.83 2.69
N ALA A 274 -12.53 28.66 1.37
CA ALA A 274 -12.18 27.41 0.68
C ALA A 274 -10.86 26.76 1.14
N TYR A 275 -9.81 27.54 1.44
CA TYR A 275 -8.52 26.99 1.86
C TYR A 275 -8.57 26.25 3.20
N LYS A 276 -9.60 26.51 4.03
CA LYS A 276 -9.75 25.86 5.34
C LYS A 276 -10.05 24.36 5.23
N ALA A 277 -10.59 23.90 4.10
CA ALA A 277 -10.71 22.46 3.83
C ALA A 277 -9.34 21.77 3.67
N PHE A 278 -8.22 22.51 3.69
CA PHE A 278 -6.86 22.02 3.51
C PHE A 278 -5.90 22.55 4.57
N ASP A 279 -6.38 23.15 5.66
CA ASP A 279 -5.54 23.78 6.68
C ASP A 279 -5.14 22.84 7.83
N SER A 280 -5.69 21.62 7.86
CA SER A 280 -5.46 20.59 8.90
C SER A 280 -5.67 21.09 10.34
N ASN A 281 -6.47 22.16 10.53
CA ASN A 281 -6.67 22.78 11.83
C ASN A 281 -7.74 22.03 12.65
N VAL A 282 -7.58 22.00 13.98
CA VAL A 282 -8.57 21.44 14.93
C VAL A 282 -9.23 22.51 15.82
N GLY A 283 -8.96 23.79 15.53
CA GLY A 283 -9.43 24.95 16.28
C GLY A 283 -10.86 25.42 15.95
N SER A 284 -11.14 26.70 16.16
CA SER A 284 -12.46 27.30 15.91
C SER A 284 -12.72 27.48 14.40
N ARG A 285 -13.68 26.71 13.86
CA ARG A 285 -14.15 26.71 12.45
C ARG A 285 -13.09 26.31 11.41
N PRO A 286 -12.59 25.07 11.44
CA PRO A 286 -11.56 24.56 10.53
C PRO A 286 -12.17 23.95 9.25
N PHE A 287 -13.09 24.66 8.60
CA PHE A 287 -13.84 24.12 7.47
C PHE A 287 -14.14 25.19 6.43
N TRP A 288 -14.33 24.75 5.18
CA TRP A 288 -15.02 25.54 4.17
C TRP A 288 -16.52 25.33 4.30
N TYR A 289 -17.32 26.39 4.15
CA TYR A 289 -18.78 26.31 4.24
C TYR A 289 -19.47 27.40 3.42
N THR A 290 -20.62 27.07 2.84
CA THR A 290 -21.53 27.97 2.14
C THR A 290 -22.99 27.63 2.45
N LEU A 291 -23.87 28.64 2.32
CA LEU A 291 -25.33 28.51 2.50
C LEU A 291 -26.13 29.32 1.48
N THR A 292 -25.56 29.61 0.33
CA THR A 292 -26.24 30.35 -0.74
C THR A 292 -27.16 29.44 -1.57
N THR A 293 -27.92 30.03 -2.50
CA THR A 293 -28.71 29.25 -3.46
C THR A 293 -27.78 28.34 -4.27
N SER A 294 -28.12 27.05 -4.36
CA SER A 294 -27.27 26.04 -4.99
C SER A 294 -27.29 26.19 -6.52
N PRO A 295 -26.13 26.26 -7.19
CA PRO A 295 -26.06 26.17 -8.64
C PRO A 295 -26.62 24.83 -9.15
N ASN A 296 -27.06 24.78 -10.42
CA ASN A 296 -27.57 23.54 -11.02
C ASN A 296 -26.56 22.38 -11.01
N GLU A 297 -25.26 22.69 -11.03
CA GLU A 297 -24.17 21.70 -10.95
C GLU A 297 -23.66 21.47 -9.52
N GLY A 298 -24.35 22.00 -8.50
CA GLY A 298 -23.92 21.99 -7.10
C GLY A 298 -22.89 23.09 -6.76
N HIS A 299 -22.67 23.27 -5.46
CA HIS A 299 -21.59 24.13 -4.95
C HIS A 299 -20.24 23.49 -5.21
N TRP A 300 -19.23 24.29 -5.54
CA TRP A 300 -17.92 23.78 -5.92
C TRP A 300 -16.77 24.38 -5.14
N LEU A 301 -15.78 23.53 -4.88
CA LEU A 301 -14.45 23.90 -4.43
C LEU A 301 -13.44 23.44 -5.49
N LYS A 302 -12.47 24.29 -5.81
CA LYS A 302 -11.50 24.10 -6.90
C LYS A 302 -10.06 24.26 -6.43
N LEU A 303 -9.22 23.34 -6.87
CA LEU A 303 -7.76 23.36 -6.76
C LEU A 303 -7.13 23.59 -8.14
N SER A 304 -6.18 24.51 -8.21
CA SER A 304 -5.39 24.79 -9.41
C SER A 304 -3.91 24.57 -9.13
N TYR A 305 -3.30 23.61 -9.84
CA TYR A 305 -1.89 23.25 -9.72
C TYR A 305 -1.02 24.05 -10.70
N PRO A 306 0.30 24.19 -10.45
CA PRO A 306 1.20 24.88 -11.37
C PRO A 306 1.53 23.99 -12.58
N THR A 307 1.53 22.67 -12.39
CA THR A 307 1.75 21.62 -13.38
C THR A 307 0.62 20.59 -13.29
N SER A 308 0.32 19.91 -14.39
CA SER A 308 -0.70 18.86 -14.39
C SER A 308 -0.36 17.70 -13.45
N LYS A 309 -1.39 17.04 -12.93
CA LYS A 309 -1.37 15.94 -11.97
C LYS A 309 -2.23 14.78 -12.47
N ILE A 310 -1.85 13.56 -12.10
CA ILE A 310 -2.72 12.38 -12.15
C ILE A 310 -3.24 12.19 -10.73
N ILE A 311 -4.54 12.26 -10.49
CA ILE A 311 -5.11 12.03 -9.15
C ILE A 311 -5.74 10.65 -9.15
N THR A 312 -5.46 9.86 -8.11
CA THR A 312 -5.92 8.49 -7.95
C THR A 312 -6.76 8.26 -6.71
N GLU A 313 -6.68 9.16 -5.72
CA GLU A 313 -7.44 9.06 -4.49
C GLU A 313 -7.87 10.44 -3.98
N ILE A 314 -9.02 10.49 -3.30
CA ILE A 314 -9.49 11.64 -2.54
C ILE A 314 -9.77 11.18 -1.09
N GLU A 315 -9.23 11.90 -0.11
CA GLU A 315 -9.73 11.88 1.26
C GLU A 315 -10.69 13.04 1.47
N LEU A 316 -11.82 12.76 2.10
CA LEU A 316 -12.87 13.75 2.32
C LEU A 316 -13.54 13.52 3.67
N GLN A 317 -13.66 14.59 4.45
CA GLN A 317 -14.40 14.63 5.71
C GLN A 317 -15.51 15.68 5.63
N ALA A 318 -16.75 15.26 5.86
CA ALA A 318 -17.89 16.16 5.85
C ALA A 318 -17.94 17.07 7.08
N PHE A 319 -18.50 18.27 6.90
CA PHE A 319 -18.80 19.19 7.99
C PHE A 319 -20.15 18.85 8.63
N LEU A 320 -20.20 18.79 9.96
CA LEU A 320 -21.44 18.59 10.71
C LEU A 320 -22.26 19.89 10.73
N VAL A 321 -23.38 19.92 10.00
CA VAL A 321 -24.22 21.12 9.87
C VAL A 321 -25.14 21.29 11.08
N SER A 322 -25.83 20.22 11.48
CA SER A 322 -26.77 20.26 12.60
C SER A 322 -27.08 18.86 13.10
N GLY A 323 -26.97 18.64 14.42
CA GLY A 323 -27.40 17.41 15.09
C GLY A 323 -26.80 16.13 14.50
N THR A 324 -27.51 15.51 13.55
CA THR A 324 -27.14 14.27 12.86
C THR A 324 -26.94 14.42 11.35
N SER A 325 -27.00 15.64 10.80
CA SER A 325 -26.91 15.91 9.35
C SER A 325 -25.56 16.51 8.95
N TYR A 326 -24.89 15.85 8.01
CA TYR A 326 -23.63 16.28 7.42
C TYR A 326 -23.80 16.97 6.06
N SER A 327 -22.86 17.85 5.74
CA SER A 327 -22.91 18.79 4.61
C SER A 327 -22.67 18.16 3.23
N ILE A 328 -22.25 16.91 3.16
CA ILE A 328 -21.92 16.22 1.91
C ILE A 328 -22.77 14.96 1.81
N LYS A 329 -23.49 14.82 0.69
CA LYS A 329 -24.16 13.58 0.32
C LYS A 329 -23.73 13.18 -1.09
N ASP A 330 -24.28 13.78 -2.12
CA ASP A 330 -23.93 13.46 -3.50
C ASP A 330 -22.81 14.40 -3.98
N PHE A 331 -21.68 13.87 -4.46
CA PHE A 331 -20.61 14.70 -5.02
C PHE A 331 -20.02 14.12 -6.31
N THR A 332 -19.40 14.99 -7.09
CA THR A 332 -18.68 14.64 -8.32
C THR A 332 -17.36 15.42 -8.41
N LEU A 333 -16.26 14.71 -8.68
CA LEU A 333 -14.97 15.30 -9.02
C LEU A 333 -14.85 15.49 -10.53
N PHE A 334 -14.46 16.69 -10.94
CA PHE A 334 -14.11 17.04 -12.31
C PHE A 334 -12.65 17.45 -12.44
N GLY A 335 -12.07 17.24 -13.63
CA GLY A 335 -10.73 17.67 -14.01
C GLY A 335 -10.73 18.54 -15.27
N SER A 336 -9.80 19.48 -15.36
CA SER A 336 -9.61 20.35 -16.53
C SER A 336 -8.13 20.68 -16.75
N THR A 337 -7.72 20.80 -18.02
CA THR A 337 -6.38 21.26 -18.40
C THR A 337 -6.32 22.78 -18.63
N ASP A 338 -7.46 23.42 -18.90
CA ASP A 338 -7.58 24.82 -19.34
C ASP A 338 -8.44 25.71 -18.41
N ASP A 339 -9.03 25.14 -17.36
CA ASP A 339 -9.96 25.79 -16.42
C ASP A 339 -11.27 26.27 -17.07
N VAL A 340 -11.58 25.77 -18.27
CA VAL A 340 -12.80 26.10 -19.02
C VAL A 340 -13.61 24.83 -19.27
N ASN A 341 -12.98 23.79 -19.82
CA ASN A 341 -13.62 22.53 -20.16
C ASN A 341 -13.33 21.50 -19.07
N TYR A 342 -14.39 21.03 -18.40
CA TYR A 342 -14.30 20.09 -17.29
C TYR A 342 -14.80 18.70 -17.69
N GLU A 343 -13.98 17.69 -17.44
CA GLU A 343 -14.29 16.28 -17.63
C GLU A 343 -14.60 15.63 -16.28
N LYS A 344 -15.62 14.76 -16.24
CA LYS A 344 -15.98 14.00 -15.03
C LYS A 344 -14.93 12.90 -14.75
N ILE A 345 -14.40 12.89 -13.54
CA ILE A 345 -13.45 11.86 -13.07
C ILE A 345 -14.17 10.80 -12.24
N PHE A 346 -14.99 11.23 -11.27
CA PHE A 346 -15.57 10.33 -10.26
C PHE A 346 -16.83 10.91 -9.63
N SER A 347 -17.75 10.05 -9.20
CA SER A 347 -18.95 10.44 -8.45
C SER A 347 -19.20 9.44 -7.34
N ALA A 348 -19.64 9.91 -6.16
CA ALA A 348 -19.98 9.05 -5.04
C ALA A 348 -21.04 9.68 -4.13
N ILE A 349 -21.59 8.83 -3.26
CA ILE A 349 -22.42 9.22 -2.13
C ILE A 349 -21.55 9.13 -0.87
N HIS A 350 -21.40 10.25 -0.17
CA HIS A 350 -20.68 10.34 1.10
C HIS A 350 -21.59 9.88 2.25
N PRO A 351 -21.12 9.06 3.19
CA PRO A 351 -21.89 8.68 4.37
C PRO A 351 -22.25 9.87 5.27
N ASN A 352 -23.34 9.74 6.03
CA ASN A 352 -23.81 10.79 6.95
C ASN A 352 -23.12 10.68 8.32
N ASP A 353 -21.79 10.85 8.36
CA ASP A 353 -20.99 10.76 9.58
C ASP A 353 -19.78 11.74 9.57
N ALA A 354 -19.07 11.82 10.70
CA ALA A 354 -17.90 12.70 10.88
C ALA A 354 -16.57 12.03 10.47
N LEU A 355 -16.59 10.80 9.97
CA LEU A 355 -15.36 10.08 9.66
C LEU A 355 -14.77 10.61 8.35
N THR A 356 -13.45 10.53 8.25
CA THR A 356 -12.77 10.75 6.98
C THR A 356 -12.94 9.51 6.12
N HIS A 357 -13.46 9.68 4.90
CA HIS A 357 -13.63 8.61 3.93
C HIS A 357 -12.63 8.75 2.78
N LYS A 358 -12.15 7.61 2.28
CA LYS A 358 -11.25 7.51 1.13
C LYS A 358 -12.01 7.03 -0.09
N TYR A 359 -11.80 7.69 -1.23
CA TYR A 359 -12.40 7.35 -2.51
C TYR A 359 -11.32 7.07 -3.55
N GLN A 360 -11.30 5.85 -4.06
CA GLN A 360 -10.41 5.43 -5.15
C GLN A 360 -10.99 5.87 -6.50
N LEU A 361 -10.16 6.45 -7.35
CA LEU A 361 -10.57 6.92 -8.67
C LEU A 361 -10.28 5.83 -9.72
N ASN A 362 -11.29 5.50 -10.53
CA ASN A 362 -11.26 4.36 -11.43
C ASN A 362 -10.35 4.54 -12.66
N ASP A 363 -9.94 5.78 -12.99
CA ASP A 363 -9.21 6.11 -14.21
C ASP A 363 -7.82 6.71 -13.87
N ARG A 364 -6.82 5.82 -13.74
CA ARG A 364 -5.45 6.17 -13.34
C ARG A 364 -4.58 6.78 -14.46
N LYS A 365 -5.17 7.12 -15.62
CA LYS A 365 -4.41 7.57 -16.80
C LYS A 365 -4.66 9.04 -17.18
N LYS A 366 -5.58 9.74 -16.51
CA LYS A 366 -5.95 11.12 -16.85
C LYS A 366 -5.14 12.18 -16.12
N ILE A 367 -4.72 13.20 -16.86
CA ILE A 367 -3.79 14.25 -16.42
C ILE A 367 -4.49 15.62 -16.51
N PHE A 368 -4.67 16.31 -15.37
CA PHE A 368 -5.34 17.62 -15.31
C PHE A 368 -4.57 18.64 -14.48
N LYS A 369 -4.80 19.93 -14.72
CA LYS A 369 -4.20 21.04 -13.95
C LYS A 369 -5.15 21.63 -12.92
N HIS A 370 -6.45 21.53 -13.19
CA HIS A 370 -7.52 22.06 -12.37
C HIS A 370 -8.44 20.92 -11.94
N PHE A 371 -8.78 20.87 -10.66
CA PHE A 371 -9.66 19.86 -10.09
C PHE A 371 -10.78 20.54 -9.31
N ARG A 372 -12.02 20.17 -9.60
CA ARG A 372 -13.22 20.79 -9.02
C ARG A 372 -14.09 19.71 -8.41
N ILE A 373 -14.28 19.75 -7.09
CA ILE A 373 -15.29 18.93 -6.41
C ILE A 373 -16.60 19.70 -6.38
N ASN A 374 -17.65 19.12 -6.94
CA ASN A 374 -19.00 19.64 -6.94
C ASN A 374 -19.85 18.83 -5.96
N ILE A 375 -20.41 19.48 -4.95
CA ILE A 375 -21.34 18.87 -4.01
C ILE A 375 -22.75 19.20 -4.47
N LEU A 376 -23.44 18.16 -4.92
CA LEU A 376 -24.76 18.23 -5.54
C LEU A 376 -25.88 18.27 -4.48
N SER A 377 -25.65 17.69 -3.30
CA SER A 377 -26.61 17.66 -2.20
C SER A 377 -25.94 17.46 -0.83
N SER A 378 -26.66 17.78 0.25
CA SER A 378 -26.28 17.48 1.64
C SER A 378 -27.39 16.71 2.38
N TYR A 379 -27.08 16.16 3.55
CA TYR A 379 -28.06 15.53 4.44
C TYR A 379 -28.88 16.53 5.27
N TYR A 380 -28.63 17.84 5.15
CA TYR A 380 -29.40 18.88 5.81
C TYR A 380 -30.28 19.66 4.83
N SER A 381 -29.67 20.28 3.81
CA SER A 381 -30.37 21.03 2.75
C SER A 381 -29.52 21.12 1.48
N GLN A 382 -30.12 21.43 0.33
CA GLN A 382 -29.36 21.62 -0.91
C GLN A 382 -28.45 22.87 -0.89
N HIS A 383 -28.63 23.77 0.09
CA HIS A 383 -27.90 25.04 0.18
C HIS A 383 -26.70 24.98 1.12
N ASN A 384 -26.79 24.16 2.17
CA ASN A 384 -25.78 24.11 3.24
C ASN A 384 -24.72 23.07 2.90
N VAL A 385 -23.64 23.52 2.28
CA VAL A 385 -22.55 22.67 1.81
C VAL A 385 -21.25 23.13 2.47
N GLY A 386 -20.43 22.19 2.87
CA GLY A 386 -19.13 22.45 3.48
C GLY A 386 -18.27 21.22 3.50
N ILE A 387 -16.97 21.41 3.67
CA ILE A 387 -15.97 20.35 3.77
C ILE A 387 -15.10 20.68 4.99
N ASN A 388 -14.95 19.69 5.88
CA ASN A 388 -14.11 19.83 7.06
C ASN A 388 -12.64 19.65 6.71
N ASP A 389 -12.29 18.54 6.07
CA ASP A 389 -10.92 18.26 5.62
C ASP A 389 -10.97 17.54 4.27
N MET A 390 -10.00 17.82 3.41
CA MET A 390 -9.88 17.22 2.08
C MET A 390 -8.41 17.10 1.67
N GLN A 391 -8.07 16.00 1.02
CA GLN A 391 -6.78 15.82 0.37
C GLN A 391 -6.96 15.11 -0.97
N LEU A 392 -6.21 15.53 -1.97
CA LEU A 392 -6.11 14.81 -3.24
C LEU A 392 -4.77 14.12 -3.28
N PHE A 393 -4.74 12.94 -3.90
CA PHE A 393 -3.52 12.19 -3.97
C PHE A 393 -3.22 11.68 -5.37
N GLU A 394 -1.96 11.70 -5.77
CA GLU A 394 -1.48 11.16 -7.05
C GLU A 394 -0.83 9.79 -6.88
N ASP A 395 -0.95 8.88 -7.86
CA ASP A 395 -0.22 7.60 -7.82
C ASP A 395 1.30 7.87 -7.87
N PRO A 396 2.08 7.55 -6.83
CA PRO A 396 3.51 7.46 -7.00
C PRO A 396 3.74 6.25 -7.90
N THR A 397 4.21 6.48 -9.13
CA THR A 397 4.67 5.46 -10.08
C THR A 397 5.57 4.36 -9.44
N ILE A 398 6.12 4.65 -8.27
CA ILE A 398 6.88 3.78 -7.36
C ILE A 398 6.13 2.47 -7.00
N GLN A 399 4.81 2.47 -6.83
CA GLN A 399 4.09 1.27 -6.36
C GLN A 399 3.91 0.17 -7.40
N ASN A 400 4.04 0.50 -8.69
CA ASN A 400 3.95 -0.52 -9.72
C ASN A 400 5.23 -1.37 -9.78
N ASP A 401 6.37 -0.86 -9.31
CA ASP A 401 7.64 -1.58 -9.39
C ASP A 401 8.16 -2.10 -8.04
N TYR A 402 7.56 -1.69 -6.91
CA TYR A 402 8.03 -2.06 -5.57
C TYR A 402 6.91 -2.32 -4.57
N GLU A 403 7.11 -3.34 -3.74
CA GLU A 403 6.35 -3.61 -2.52
C GLU A 403 7.13 -3.03 -1.33
N LEU A 404 6.43 -2.27 -0.50
CA LEU A 404 7.00 -1.55 0.62
C LEU A 404 6.37 -2.09 1.89
N THR A 405 7.19 -2.61 2.80
CA THR A 405 6.72 -3.20 4.06
C THR A 405 7.35 -2.49 5.24
N VAL A 406 6.57 -2.08 6.23
CA VAL A 406 7.08 -1.51 7.48
C VAL A 406 6.89 -2.47 8.63
N ARG A 407 7.94 -2.60 9.46
CA ARG A 407 7.91 -3.40 10.68
C ARG A 407 8.81 -2.86 11.79
N LEU A 408 8.70 -3.45 12.98
CA LEU A 408 9.65 -3.23 14.07
C LEU A 408 10.99 -3.96 13.83
N PRO A 409 12.11 -3.39 14.32
CA PRO A 409 13.39 -4.11 14.39
C PRO A 409 13.36 -5.23 15.43
N THR A 410 14.24 -6.22 15.28
CA THR A 410 14.52 -7.20 16.34
C THR A 410 15.49 -6.66 17.39
N GLY A 411 15.35 -7.13 18.64
CA GLY A 411 16.07 -6.60 19.81
C GLY A 411 16.88 -7.60 20.62
N GLY A 412 17.00 -8.86 20.19
CA GLY A 412 17.66 -9.94 20.93
C GLY A 412 16.76 -10.55 22.01
N ILE A 413 16.94 -11.84 22.32
CA ILE A 413 16.08 -12.56 23.29
C ILE A 413 16.55 -12.37 24.74
N TYR A 414 17.85 -12.12 24.93
CA TYR A 414 18.53 -11.80 26.18
C TYR A 414 19.69 -10.82 25.90
N ASP A 415 20.31 -10.25 26.93
CA ASP A 415 21.30 -9.17 26.81
C ASP A 415 22.58 -9.54 26.03
N LEU A 416 23.01 -10.80 26.14
CA LEU A 416 24.15 -11.36 25.39
C LEU A 416 23.82 -11.77 23.95
N ASP A 417 22.55 -11.80 23.56
CA ASP A 417 22.14 -12.08 22.18
C ASP A 417 22.39 -10.85 21.31
N LYS A 418 23.46 -10.90 20.51
CA LYS A 418 23.86 -9.83 19.58
C LYS A 418 23.48 -10.10 18.14
N ASP A 419 22.83 -11.23 17.83
CA ASP A 419 22.34 -11.55 16.50
C ASP A 419 20.94 -10.97 16.28
N ASN A 420 20.87 -9.64 16.32
CA ASN A 420 19.63 -8.89 16.14
C ASN A 420 19.87 -7.57 15.40
N GLU A 421 18.78 -6.99 14.91
CA GLU A 421 18.83 -5.81 14.04
C GLU A 421 19.21 -4.54 14.79
N TRP A 422 18.90 -4.41 16.08
CA TRP A 422 19.35 -3.27 16.87
C TRP A 422 20.88 -3.27 17.01
N ASP A 423 21.46 -4.39 17.46
CA ASP A 423 22.90 -4.50 17.64
C ASP A 423 23.65 -4.41 16.30
N ARG A 424 23.12 -5.00 15.24
CA ARG A 424 23.74 -4.94 13.90
C ARG A 424 23.68 -3.54 13.29
N ASN A 425 22.51 -2.90 13.32
CA ASN A 425 22.25 -1.71 12.50
C ASN A 425 22.44 -0.38 13.25
N ILE A 426 22.38 -0.38 14.58
CA ILE A 426 22.57 0.83 15.40
C ILE A 426 23.88 0.73 16.21
N VAL A 427 24.07 -0.33 17.01
CA VAL A 427 25.23 -0.44 17.90
C VAL A 427 26.53 -0.59 17.13
N ASN A 428 26.58 -1.54 16.18
CA ASN A 428 27.82 -1.93 15.50
C ASN A 428 27.93 -1.40 14.06
N SER A 429 26.89 -0.74 13.53
CA SER A 429 26.87 -0.31 12.13
C SER A 429 27.85 0.82 11.88
N THR A 430 28.70 0.64 10.87
CA THR A 430 29.55 1.70 10.33
C THR A 430 29.02 2.26 9.02
N LEU A 431 27.87 1.76 8.52
CA LEU A 431 27.33 2.05 7.19
C LEU A 431 28.43 2.00 6.10
N ASN A 432 29.13 0.86 6.03
CA ASN A 432 30.31 0.65 5.17
C ASN A 432 31.46 1.65 5.41
N GLY A 433 31.71 2.01 6.67
CA GLY A 433 32.80 2.91 7.07
C GLY A 433 32.49 4.41 6.90
N THR A 434 31.25 4.78 6.56
CA THR A 434 30.84 6.19 6.43
C THR A 434 30.57 6.86 7.78
N ILE A 435 30.30 6.07 8.83
CA ILE A 435 30.05 6.56 10.20
C ILE A 435 30.82 5.72 11.22
N THR A 436 31.00 6.26 12.43
CA THR A 436 31.47 5.48 13.57
C THR A 436 30.36 4.59 14.11
N ALA A 437 30.70 3.41 14.62
CA ALA A 437 29.73 2.53 15.27
C ALA A 437 29.00 3.26 16.41
N GLY A 438 27.68 3.23 16.39
CA GLY A 438 26.83 3.87 17.39
C GLY A 438 26.67 5.39 17.29
N ASP A 439 27.01 6.00 16.15
CA ASP A 439 26.93 7.45 15.93
C ASP A 439 25.51 8.00 16.19
N ASP A 440 25.37 8.73 17.30
CA ASP A 440 24.09 9.31 17.73
C ASP A 440 23.65 10.51 16.86
N SER A 441 24.57 11.14 16.12
CA SER A 441 24.22 12.18 15.15
C SER A 441 23.47 11.63 13.92
N ILE A 442 23.53 10.32 13.72
CA ILE A 442 22.87 9.60 12.64
C ILE A 442 21.59 8.94 13.15
N TRP A 443 21.70 8.25 14.28
CA TRP A 443 20.65 7.38 14.77
C TRP A 443 19.77 8.01 15.85
N HIS A 444 20.16 9.12 16.49
CA HIS A 444 19.35 9.82 17.50
C HIS A 444 18.73 8.88 18.55
N TRP A 445 19.53 7.97 19.11
CA TRP A 445 19.10 6.96 20.07
C TRP A 445 19.21 7.44 21.52
N ALA A 446 20.10 8.39 21.81
CA ALA A 446 20.49 8.77 23.16
C ALA A 446 19.52 9.75 23.84
N GLY A 447 19.47 9.71 25.18
CA GLY A 447 18.75 10.68 26.01
C GLY A 447 17.23 10.60 25.91
N GLN A 448 16.71 9.47 25.41
CA GLN A 448 15.33 9.30 24.98
C GLN A 448 14.76 7.97 25.46
N GLN A 449 13.45 7.90 25.75
CA GLN A 449 12.81 6.65 26.15
C GLN A 449 13.03 5.53 25.12
N GLN A 450 13.02 4.30 25.62
CA GLN A 450 13.48 3.13 24.86
C GLN A 450 12.56 2.79 23.68
N CYS A 451 13.14 2.24 22.63
CA CYS A 451 12.46 1.85 21.40
C CYS A 451 11.85 0.46 21.52
N TRP A 452 10.62 0.28 21.04
CA TRP A 452 10.03 -1.03 20.86
C TRP A 452 10.77 -1.86 19.81
N THR A 453 10.85 -3.16 20.08
CA THR A 453 11.29 -4.18 19.13
C THR A 453 10.20 -5.25 18.95
N SER A 454 10.29 -6.07 17.91
CA SER A 454 9.39 -7.21 17.70
C SER A 454 9.69 -8.38 18.64
N THR A 455 10.83 -8.37 19.33
CA THR A 455 11.31 -9.52 20.10
C THR A 455 10.58 -9.68 21.43
N THR A 456 10.07 -10.88 21.69
CA THR A 456 9.54 -11.30 22.99
C THR A 456 10.70 -11.53 23.95
N GLY A 457 10.71 -10.81 25.06
CA GLY A 457 11.76 -10.95 26.07
C GLY A 457 11.57 -12.21 26.93
N SER A 458 12.67 -12.87 27.28
CA SER A 458 12.70 -14.00 28.22
C SER A 458 13.66 -13.74 29.39
N ILE A 459 13.66 -12.50 29.90
CA ILE A 459 14.59 -12.06 30.97
C ILE A 459 14.32 -12.80 32.30
N SER A 460 13.15 -13.42 32.46
CA SER A 460 12.95 -14.45 33.47
C SER A 460 11.89 -15.47 33.04
N SER A 461 11.94 -16.65 33.64
CA SER A 461 10.94 -17.72 33.51
C SER A 461 9.50 -17.33 33.89
N THR A 462 9.27 -16.07 34.32
CA THR A 462 7.99 -15.56 34.85
C THR A 462 7.23 -14.66 33.88
N PHE A 463 7.88 -14.00 32.92
CA PHE A 463 7.27 -12.84 32.22
C PHE A 463 6.60 -13.13 30.88
N GLY A 464 6.81 -14.29 30.25
CA GLY A 464 5.98 -14.80 29.15
C GLY A 464 5.75 -13.85 27.96
N SER A 465 4.68 -14.10 27.19
CA SER A 465 4.33 -13.39 25.94
C SER A 465 3.79 -11.96 26.13
N ALA A 466 3.67 -11.48 27.38
CA ALA A 466 3.11 -10.16 27.72
C ALA A 466 4.13 -9.01 27.72
N TYR A 467 5.41 -9.32 27.48
CA TYR A 467 6.51 -8.34 27.47
C TYR A 467 7.24 -8.34 26.13
N ARG A 468 7.79 -7.18 25.78
CA ARG A 468 8.63 -7.00 24.58
C ARG A 468 9.91 -6.30 24.95
N ILE A 469 10.96 -6.63 24.21
CA ILE A 469 12.26 -6.02 24.39
C ILE A 469 12.21 -4.58 23.90
N ILE A 470 12.82 -3.71 24.70
CA ILE A 470 13.03 -2.31 24.39
C ILE A 470 14.51 -1.97 24.45
N ARG A 471 14.98 -1.15 23.51
CA ARG A 471 16.42 -0.86 23.30
C ARG A 471 16.72 0.64 23.29
N GLY A 472 17.98 1.01 23.52
CA GLY A 472 18.43 2.41 23.60
C GLY A 472 18.14 3.08 24.96
N HIS A 473 18.24 4.42 25.03
CA HIS A 473 18.16 5.32 26.20
C HIS A 473 19.49 5.94 26.65
N ASN A 474 20.01 5.59 27.83
CA ASN A 474 21.23 6.19 28.38
C ASN A 474 22.50 5.59 27.74
N LEU A 475 22.44 4.30 27.38
CA LEU A 475 23.47 3.59 26.65
C LEU A 475 22.84 2.99 25.39
N ILE A 476 23.61 2.94 24.31
CA ILE A 476 23.13 2.48 23.00
C ILE A 476 22.71 1.02 22.99
N ASP A 477 23.42 0.20 23.75
CA ASP A 477 23.25 -1.25 23.83
C ASP A 477 22.27 -1.67 24.92
N THR A 478 21.70 -0.72 25.67
CA THR A 478 20.73 -0.97 26.74
C THR A 478 19.69 -1.98 26.29
N PHE A 479 19.51 -3.01 27.11
CA PHE A 479 18.57 -4.09 26.90
C PHE A 479 17.60 -4.14 28.09
N SER A 480 16.30 -3.97 27.82
CA SER A 480 15.26 -3.98 28.85
C SER A 480 13.97 -4.58 28.30
N GLN A 481 12.96 -4.73 29.15
CA GLN A 481 11.63 -5.20 28.79
C GLN A 481 10.55 -4.28 29.33
N LEU A 482 9.46 -4.17 28.59
CA LEU A 482 8.26 -3.43 29.01
C LEU A 482 7.01 -4.23 28.64
N GLY A 483 6.00 -4.17 29.50
CA GLY A 483 4.72 -4.84 29.25
C GLY A 483 4.06 -4.24 28.01
N THR A 484 3.39 -5.06 27.20
CA THR A 484 2.91 -4.64 25.86
C THR A 484 1.88 -3.51 25.89
N SER A 485 1.22 -3.27 27.03
CA SER A 485 0.29 -2.15 27.26
C SER A 485 0.98 -0.87 27.75
N GLY A 486 2.28 -0.91 28.07
CA GLY A 486 3.04 0.25 28.53
C GLY A 486 3.14 1.31 27.43
N THR A 487 2.94 2.58 27.77
CA THR A 487 2.94 3.68 26.80
C THR A 487 4.28 4.41 26.73
N THR A 488 5.26 4.08 27.55
CA THR A 488 6.55 4.81 27.57
C THR A 488 7.48 4.47 26.41
N GLY A 489 7.18 3.43 25.62
CA GLY A 489 8.00 3.03 24.50
C GLY A 489 7.83 3.92 23.25
N ARG A 490 8.82 3.83 22.36
CA ARG A 490 8.90 4.62 21.13
C ARG A 490 8.93 3.74 19.89
N PHE A 491 8.55 4.31 18.75
CA PHE A 491 8.51 3.62 17.47
C PHE A 491 9.63 4.09 16.55
N ARG A 492 10.47 3.14 16.09
CA ARG A 492 11.41 3.30 14.98
C ARG A 492 11.16 2.17 13.98
N PRO A 493 10.66 2.46 12.78
CA PRO A 493 10.41 1.41 11.78
C PRO A 493 11.67 1.00 11.04
N ILE A 494 11.64 -0.24 10.57
CA ILE A 494 12.38 -0.71 9.40
C ILE A 494 11.43 -0.67 8.21
N LEU A 495 11.89 -0.10 7.10
CA LEU A 495 11.27 -0.21 5.78
C LEU A 495 11.98 -1.28 4.98
N GLU A 496 11.23 -2.26 4.50
CA GLU A 496 11.68 -3.24 3.52
C GLU A 496 11.12 -2.88 2.16
N ILE A 497 11.99 -2.79 1.17
CA ILE A 497 11.64 -2.51 -0.22
C ILE A 497 11.98 -3.75 -1.04
N GLU A 498 10.96 -4.38 -1.58
CA GLU A 498 11.09 -5.51 -2.48
C GLU A 498 10.65 -5.08 -3.88
N ARG A 499 11.51 -5.27 -4.88
CA ARG A 499 11.12 -4.97 -6.26
C ARG A 499 10.04 -5.95 -6.70
N LEU A 500 8.83 -5.45 -6.92
CA LEU A 500 7.77 -6.20 -7.57
C LEU A 500 8.23 -6.45 -8.99
N LYS A 501 8.62 -7.68 -9.27
CA LYS A 501 8.88 -8.12 -10.64
C LYS A 501 7.52 -8.24 -11.33
N ILE A 502 6.94 -7.12 -11.74
CA ILE A 502 5.89 -7.15 -12.75
C ILE A 502 6.58 -7.57 -14.02
N ASN A 503 6.48 -8.86 -14.26
CA ASN A 503 6.86 -9.52 -15.48
C ASN A 503 5.94 -8.99 -16.59
N LYS A 504 6.30 -7.84 -17.17
CA LYS A 504 5.61 -7.26 -18.31
C LYS A 504 5.45 -8.34 -19.40
N MET A 505 4.22 -8.60 -19.79
CA MET A 505 3.83 -9.73 -20.63
C MET A 505 3.59 -9.25 -22.06
N LEU A 506 4.10 -10.01 -23.02
CA LEU A 506 3.75 -9.88 -24.43
C LEU A 506 3.19 -11.21 -24.94
N ILE A 507 2.29 -11.13 -25.91
CA ILE A 507 1.80 -12.31 -26.63
C ILE A 507 2.72 -12.59 -27.81
N LEU A 508 3.07 -13.86 -28.01
CA LEU A 508 3.92 -14.33 -29.08
C LEU A 508 3.16 -15.39 -29.90
N PHE A 509 2.90 -15.10 -31.17
CA PHE A 509 2.22 -16.03 -32.08
C PHE A 509 3.23 -16.93 -32.83
N GLU A 510 4.31 -16.34 -33.31
CA GLU A 510 5.41 -17.01 -34.04
C GLU A 510 6.76 -16.47 -33.55
N GLU A 511 7.88 -17.10 -33.91
CA GLU A 511 9.21 -16.59 -33.53
C GLU A 511 9.37 -15.11 -33.91
N ASP A 512 9.76 -14.30 -32.92
CA ASP A 512 9.96 -12.85 -33.01
C ASP A 512 8.72 -12.00 -33.38
N ASN A 513 7.51 -12.56 -33.26
CA ASN A 513 6.26 -11.85 -33.54
C ASN A 513 5.47 -11.50 -32.26
N TYR A 514 5.83 -10.37 -31.64
CA TYR A 514 5.31 -9.94 -30.34
C TYR A 514 4.14 -8.95 -30.47
N TRP A 515 3.16 -9.10 -29.57
CA TRP A 515 1.91 -8.35 -29.57
C TRP A 515 1.52 -7.90 -28.17
N TYR A 516 0.82 -6.78 -28.11
CA TYR A 516 0.24 -6.22 -26.90
C TYR A 516 -1.17 -5.69 -27.17
N TYR A 517 -1.98 -5.57 -26.12
CA TYR A 517 -3.30 -4.98 -26.21
C TYR A 517 -3.23 -3.51 -25.79
N ASN A 518 -3.60 -2.60 -26.69
CA ASN A 518 -3.51 -1.15 -26.43
C ASN A 518 -4.69 -0.59 -25.61
N GLY A 519 -5.66 -1.43 -25.25
CA GLY A 519 -6.92 -1.04 -24.60
C GLY A 519 -8.14 -1.06 -25.54
N SER A 520 -7.95 -1.36 -26.82
CA SER A 520 -9.04 -1.51 -27.80
C SER A 520 -8.82 -2.67 -28.76
N LEU A 521 -7.59 -2.87 -29.23
CA LEU A 521 -7.23 -3.95 -30.15
C LEU A 521 -5.82 -4.48 -29.88
N TRP A 522 -5.55 -5.67 -30.39
CA TRP A 522 -4.21 -6.28 -30.41
C TRP A 522 -3.35 -5.59 -31.46
N GLU A 523 -2.18 -5.10 -31.06
CA GLU A 523 -1.19 -4.47 -31.93
C GLU A 523 0.14 -5.21 -31.90
N ASN A 524 0.80 -5.26 -33.05
CA ASN A 524 2.14 -5.77 -33.20
C ASN A 524 3.15 -4.77 -32.63
N THR A 525 4.10 -5.23 -31.82
CA THR A 525 5.13 -4.36 -31.23
C THR A 525 6.30 -4.04 -32.18
N GLY A 526 6.33 -4.68 -33.35
CA GLY A 526 7.49 -4.73 -34.23
C GLY A 526 8.54 -5.74 -33.74
N ALA A 527 9.70 -5.73 -34.40
CA ALA A 527 10.82 -6.58 -34.05
C ALA A 527 11.40 -6.19 -32.68
N ILE A 528 11.69 -7.19 -31.86
CA ILE A 528 12.36 -6.97 -30.58
C ILE A 528 13.82 -6.52 -30.84
N PRO A 529 14.34 -5.51 -30.11
CA PRO A 529 15.75 -5.13 -30.21
C PRO A 529 16.68 -6.28 -29.86
N ASN A 530 17.90 -6.30 -30.39
CA ASN A 530 18.89 -7.34 -30.06
C ASN A 530 19.65 -7.06 -28.75
N ASP A 531 19.85 -5.78 -28.43
CA ASP A 531 20.55 -5.35 -27.22
C ASP A 531 19.74 -5.62 -25.95
N ILE A 532 20.41 -5.99 -24.86
CA ILE A 532 19.77 -6.39 -23.60
C ILE A 532 19.06 -5.22 -22.93
N GLU A 533 19.64 -4.02 -22.95
CA GLU A 533 19.03 -2.86 -22.30
C GLU A 533 17.85 -2.35 -23.14
N ASP A 534 18.00 -2.36 -24.47
CA ASP A 534 16.90 -2.01 -25.38
C ASP A 534 15.73 -3.01 -25.30
N LYS A 535 16.01 -4.31 -25.09
CA LYS A 535 14.97 -5.33 -24.84
C LYS A 535 14.18 -5.02 -23.57
N LYS A 536 14.87 -4.62 -22.50
CA LYS A 536 14.20 -4.25 -21.25
C LYS A 536 13.31 -3.02 -21.45
N ILE A 537 13.82 -1.97 -22.10
CA ILE A 537 13.04 -0.77 -22.46
C ILE A 537 11.84 -1.14 -23.35
N PHE A 538 12.01 -2.10 -24.26
CA PHE A 538 10.93 -2.58 -25.12
C PHE A 538 9.79 -3.23 -24.32
N TYR A 539 10.10 -4.08 -23.35
CA TYR A 539 9.10 -4.66 -22.45
C TYR A 539 8.48 -3.62 -21.51
N GLU A 540 9.23 -2.62 -21.06
CA GLU A 540 8.68 -1.50 -20.27
C GLU A 540 7.70 -0.66 -21.09
N LYS A 541 7.97 -0.48 -22.39
CA LYS A 541 7.13 0.30 -23.31
C LYS A 541 5.85 -0.42 -23.74
N TYR A 542 5.96 -1.69 -24.12
CA TYR A 542 4.87 -2.43 -24.78
C TYR A 542 4.26 -3.53 -23.90
N GLY A 543 5.00 -4.03 -22.92
CA GLY A 543 4.54 -5.17 -22.15
C GLY A 543 3.37 -4.81 -21.22
N MET A 544 2.46 -5.76 -21.08
CA MET A 544 1.23 -5.63 -20.32
C MET A 544 1.40 -6.20 -18.92
N ASP A 545 0.78 -5.56 -17.91
CA ASP A 545 0.78 -6.07 -16.53
C ASP A 545 -0.13 -7.29 -16.35
N ARG A 546 -1.13 -7.41 -17.23
CA ARG A 546 -2.08 -8.51 -17.30
C ARG A 546 -2.56 -8.68 -18.73
N ILE A 547 -2.92 -9.91 -19.10
CA ILE A 547 -3.64 -10.18 -20.35
C ILE A 547 -5.13 -9.89 -20.08
N PRO A 548 -5.76 -8.97 -20.83
CA PRO A 548 -7.16 -8.62 -20.62
C PRO A 548 -8.06 -9.80 -21.02
N PHE A 549 -8.94 -10.21 -20.10
CA PHE A 549 -9.85 -11.34 -20.31
C PHE A 549 -10.80 -11.07 -21.48
N GLU A 550 -11.32 -9.85 -21.55
CA GLU A 550 -12.22 -9.36 -22.61
C GLU A 550 -11.62 -9.40 -24.02
N ALA A 551 -10.30 -9.47 -24.14
CA ALA A 551 -9.60 -9.50 -25.43
C ALA A 551 -9.04 -10.89 -25.77
N ILE A 552 -9.06 -11.83 -24.83
CA ILE A 552 -8.40 -13.14 -24.99
C ILE A 552 -9.11 -13.98 -26.06
N ASP A 553 -10.44 -13.87 -26.17
CA ASP A 553 -11.25 -14.61 -27.14
C ASP A 553 -10.97 -14.21 -28.59
N SER A 554 -10.33 -13.06 -28.81
CA SER A 554 -9.90 -12.62 -30.14
C SER A 554 -8.51 -13.15 -30.54
N LEU A 555 -7.81 -13.82 -29.62
CA LEU A 555 -6.52 -14.45 -29.91
C LEU A 555 -6.73 -15.81 -30.61
N PRO A 556 -5.79 -16.22 -31.48
CA PRO A 556 -5.77 -17.57 -32.03
C PRO A 556 -5.56 -18.64 -30.95
N ASP A 557 -6.01 -19.87 -31.24
CA ASP A 557 -5.99 -21.02 -30.31
C ASP A 557 -4.60 -21.33 -29.70
N ASN A 558 -3.52 -21.02 -30.42
CA ASN A 558 -2.15 -21.24 -29.96
C ASN A 558 -1.39 -19.92 -29.88
N PHE A 559 -0.99 -19.55 -28.68
CA PHE A 559 -0.08 -18.43 -28.43
C PHE A 559 0.86 -18.76 -27.27
N ARG A 560 1.99 -18.06 -27.22
CA ARG A 560 2.92 -18.10 -26.09
C ARG A 560 2.84 -16.77 -25.36
N ILE A 561 3.11 -16.81 -24.07
CA ILE A 561 3.28 -15.61 -23.27
C ILE A 561 4.77 -15.43 -23.01
N SER A 562 5.30 -14.30 -23.48
CA SER A 562 6.68 -13.92 -23.29
C SER A 562 6.81 -12.89 -22.18
N VAL A 563 7.87 -13.04 -21.39
CA VAL A 563 8.14 -12.25 -20.20
C VAL A 563 9.62 -11.92 -20.15
N TRP A 564 9.96 -10.66 -19.88
CA TRP A 564 11.34 -10.29 -19.57
C TRP A 564 11.74 -10.73 -18.17
N THR A 565 12.96 -11.24 -18.00
CA THR A 565 13.52 -11.53 -16.69
C THR A 565 15.04 -11.37 -16.66
N ASP A 566 15.52 -10.72 -15.59
CA ASP A 566 16.96 -10.59 -15.33
C ASP A 566 17.57 -11.87 -14.71
N GLU A 567 16.74 -12.85 -14.34
CA GLU A 567 17.18 -14.11 -13.73
C GLU A 567 17.67 -15.10 -14.79
N LYS A 568 18.88 -15.63 -14.61
CA LYS A 568 19.38 -16.74 -15.43
C LYS A 568 18.57 -18.02 -15.14
N ASN A 569 18.07 -18.66 -16.19
CA ASN A 569 17.28 -19.91 -16.13
C ASN A 569 15.97 -19.81 -15.33
N ALA A 570 15.35 -18.62 -15.28
CA ALA A 570 14.09 -18.44 -14.58
C ALA A 570 13.01 -19.39 -15.12
N ARG A 571 12.31 -20.09 -14.23
CA ARG A 571 11.07 -20.80 -14.54
C ARG A 571 9.92 -20.00 -13.94
N ARG A 572 8.95 -19.60 -14.75
CA ARG A 572 7.75 -18.90 -14.31
C ARG A 572 6.55 -19.81 -14.44
N THR A 573 5.65 -19.74 -13.45
CA THR A 573 4.39 -20.47 -13.44
C THR A 573 3.28 -19.45 -13.68
N LEU A 574 2.49 -19.65 -14.73
CA LEU A 574 1.27 -18.89 -14.93
C LEU A 574 0.18 -19.51 -14.06
N LYS A 575 -0.40 -18.72 -13.14
CA LYS A 575 -1.62 -19.10 -12.42
C LYS A 575 -2.80 -18.46 -13.14
N THR A 576 -3.75 -19.27 -13.58
CA THR A 576 -4.99 -18.82 -14.22
C THR A 576 -6.18 -19.26 -13.39
N ASN A 577 -7.20 -18.40 -13.31
CA ASN A 577 -8.54 -18.78 -12.90
C ASN A 577 -9.40 -18.74 -14.16
N ALA A 578 -10.09 -19.83 -14.46
CA ALA A 578 -10.93 -19.94 -15.64
C ALA A 578 -12.24 -20.62 -15.27
N ILE A 579 -13.29 -20.28 -16.00
CA ILE A 579 -14.58 -20.96 -15.89
C ILE A 579 -14.44 -22.24 -16.73
N PRO A 580 -14.70 -23.43 -16.15
CA PRO A 580 -14.71 -24.66 -16.94
C PRO A 580 -15.83 -24.59 -17.98
N LEU A 581 -15.61 -25.18 -19.16
CA LEU A 581 -16.69 -25.39 -20.10
C LEU A 581 -17.79 -26.21 -19.44
N ASP A 582 -19.04 -25.93 -19.79
CA ASP A 582 -20.19 -26.73 -19.34
C ASP A 582 -19.95 -28.23 -19.59
N GLN A 583 -20.24 -29.05 -18.58
CA GLN A 583 -19.94 -30.48 -18.62
C GLN A 583 -21.20 -31.31 -18.46
N LEU A 584 -21.27 -32.41 -19.20
CA LEU A 584 -22.27 -33.47 -19.01
C LEU A 584 -21.56 -34.78 -18.67
N VAL A 585 -21.79 -35.29 -17.46
CA VAL A 585 -21.25 -36.54 -16.96
C VAL A 585 -22.24 -37.66 -17.23
N LEU A 586 -21.87 -38.59 -18.12
CA LEU A 586 -22.66 -39.77 -18.45
C LEU A 586 -22.18 -41.00 -17.66
N PRO A 587 -23.09 -41.84 -17.13
CA PRO A 587 -22.72 -43.06 -16.43
C PRO A 587 -22.28 -44.14 -17.41
N THR A 588 -21.24 -44.89 -17.06
CA THR A 588 -20.72 -45.99 -17.87
C THR A 588 -21.45 -47.32 -17.65
N LYS A 589 -22.21 -47.45 -16.55
CA LYS A 589 -22.99 -48.65 -16.19
C LYS A 589 -24.30 -48.25 -15.52
N GLY A 590 -25.31 -49.11 -15.63
CA GLY A 590 -26.59 -48.95 -14.93
C GLY A 590 -26.56 -49.48 -13.50
N ILE A 591 -27.30 -48.83 -12.62
CA ILE A 591 -27.65 -49.31 -11.29
C ILE A 591 -28.63 -50.46 -11.46
N ASN A 592 -28.34 -51.62 -10.86
CA ASN A 592 -29.23 -52.78 -10.91
C ASN A 592 -30.39 -52.58 -9.95
N ILE A 593 -31.60 -52.52 -10.50
CA ILE A 593 -32.87 -52.36 -9.76
C ILE A 593 -33.82 -53.53 -10.01
N ARG A 594 -33.29 -54.72 -10.35
CA ARG A 594 -34.09 -55.92 -10.69
C ARG A 594 -35.01 -56.38 -9.55
N PHE A 595 -34.57 -56.20 -8.31
CA PHE A 595 -35.27 -56.65 -7.10
C PHE A 595 -35.83 -55.46 -6.31
N ILE A 596 -36.21 -54.38 -6.98
CA ILE A 596 -36.84 -53.22 -6.36
C ILE A 596 -38.35 -53.27 -6.62
N GLU A 597 -39.15 -53.18 -5.56
CA GLU A 597 -40.60 -53.03 -5.63
C GLU A 597 -40.96 -51.57 -5.96
N ASN A 598 -40.57 -50.63 -5.10
CA ASN A 598 -40.80 -49.20 -5.28
C ASN A 598 -39.52 -48.39 -5.14
N ILE A 599 -39.46 -47.25 -5.82
CA ILE A 599 -38.46 -46.20 -5.57
C ILE A 599 -39.18 -45.13 -4.74
N ASP A 600 -38.80 -44.97 -3.48
CA ASP A 600 -39.44 -44.00 -2.59
C ASP A 600 -39.01 -42.58 -2.94
N PHE A 601 -37.69 -42.39 -3.08
CA PHE A 601 -37.12 -41.14 -3.54
C PHE A 601 -35.72 -41.33 -4.10
N VAL A 602 -35.32 -40.33 -4.88
CA VAL A 602 -33.94 -40.09 -5.30
C VAL A 602 -33.64 -38.64 -4.94
N LYS A 603 -32.59 -38.39 -4.16
CA LYS A 603 -32.18 -37.06 -3.73
C LYS A 603 -30.75 -36.79 -4.19
N LEU A 604 -30.54 -35.64 -4.79
CA LEU A 604 -29.23 -35.14 -5.15
C LEU A 604 -28.84 -34.05 -4.16
N THR A 605 -27.77 -34.28 -3.40
CA THR A 605 -27.11 -33.23 -2.63
C THR A 605 -26.12 -32.53 -3.56
N SER A 606 -26.36 -31.25 -3.82
CA SER A 606 -25.49 -30.42 -4.62
C SER A 606 -25.36 -29.03 -3.99
N LYS A 607 -24.34 -28.30 -4.41
CA LYS A 607 -24.13 -26.90 -4.07
C LYS A 607 -24.28 -26.08 -5.34
N GLU A 608 -25.28 -25.22 -5.35
CA GLU A 608 -25.53 -24.23 -6.40
C GLU A 608 -25.42 -22.84 -5.75
N VAL A 609 -24.40 -22.07 -6.12
CA VAL A 609 -24.19 -20.69 -5.65
C VAL A 609 -24.20 -19.76 -6.86
N ASN A 610 -24.87 -18.60 -6.70
CA ASN A 610 -25.05 -17.60 -7.75
C ASN A 610 -25.73 -18.20 -8.98
N LYS A 611 -25.02 -18.28 -10.12
CA LYS A 611 -25.54 -18.85 -11.37
C LYS A 611 -25.05 -20.27 -11.65
N GLY A 612 -24.34 -20.90 -10.71
CA GLY A 612 -23.94 -22.29 -10.81
C GLY A 612 -25.16 -23.22 -10.91
N LYS A 613 -25.17 -24.12 -11.89
CA LYS A 613 -26.30 -25.03 -12.15
C LYS A 613 -25.83 -26.49 -12.15
N VAL A 614 -26.59 -27.33 -11.46
CA VAL A 614 -26.53 -28.79 -11.50
C VAL A 614 -27.87 -29.30 -12.01
N ARG A 615 -27.87 -30.04 -13.12
CA ARG A 615 -29.08 -30.64 -13.70
C ARG A 615 -28.91 -32.14 -13.86
N VAL A 616 -30.01 -32.89 -13.71
CA VAL A 616 -29.98 -34.35 -13.77
C VAL A 616 -31.05 -34.88 -14.71
N ILE A 617 -30.67 -35.90 -15.49
CA ILE A 617 -31.56 -36.70 -16.34
C ILE A 617 -31.41 -38.17 -15.96
N THR A 618 -32.46 -38.96 -16.18
CA THR A 618 -32.50 -40.39 -15.86
C THR A 618 -32.76 -41.23 -17.10
N SER A 619 -32.28 -42.48 -17.09
CA SER A 619 -32.53 -43.46 -18.14
C SER A 619 -32.83 -44.84 -17.53
N PHE A 620 -33.78 -45.55 -18.14
CA PHE A 620 -34.22 -46.89 -17.73
C PHE A 620 -33.95 -47.96 -18.80
N ASP A 621 -33.26 -47.63 -19.89
CA ASP A 621 -33.03 -48.50 -21.04
C ASP A 621 -31.55 -48.55 -21.44
N GLU A 622 -30.67 -48.60 -20.42
CA GLU A 622 -29.22 -48.63 -20.62
C GLU A 622 -28.67 -47.41 -21.38
N GLY A 623 -29.30 -46.23 -21.20
CA GLY A 623 -28.82 -44.96 -21.75
C GLY A 623 -29.20 -44.71 -23.20
N ILE A 624 -30.13 -45.49 -23.77
CA ILE A 624 -30.63 -45.28 -25.13
C ILE A 624 -31.55 -44.05 -25.17
N THR A 625 -32.46 -43.93 -24.20
CA THR A 625 -33.31 -42.75 -24.02
C THR A 625 -33.12 -42.14 -22.64
N TRP A 626 -33.27 -40.81 -22.58
CA TRP A 626 -33.07 -40.02 -21.38
C TRP A 626 -34.29 -39.15 -21.12
N TYR A 627 -34.60 -38.98 -19.84
CA TYR A 627 -35.81 -38.28 -19.40
C TYR A 627 -35.51 -37.29 -18.27
N ALA A 628 -36.25 -36.18 -18.29
CA ALA A 628 -36.40 -35.26 -17.18
C ALA A 628 -37.88 -35.17 -16.81
N HIS A 629 -38.19 -34.88 -15.55
CA HIS A 629 -39.55 -34.56 -15.12
C HIS A 629 -39.67 -33.05 -14.95
N ASN A 630 -40.59 -32.39 -15.66
CA ASN A 630 -40.73 -30.92 -15.61
C ASN A 630 -41.61 -30.41 -14.45
N GLY A 631 -42.02 -31.30 -13.55
CA GLY A 631 -42.97 -31.04 -12.46
C GLY A 631 -44.40 -31.47 -12.77
N MET A 632 -44.73 -31.70 -14.05
CA MET A 632 -46.03 -32.19 -14.49
C MET A 632 -45.93 -33.57 -15.17
N GLU A 633 -44.96 -33.73 -16.07
CA GLU A 633 -44.78 -34.96 -16.86
C GLU A 633 -43.31 -35.27 -17.13
N TRP A 634 -43.06 -36.52 -17.57
CA TRP A 634 -41.78 -36.96 -18.09
C TRP A 634 -41.60 -36.49 -19.53
N ILE A 635 -40.52 -35.76 -19.79
CA ILE A 635 -40.12 -35.31 -21.11
C ILE A 635 -38.85 -36.04 -21.55
N ASN A 636 -38.80 -36.40 -22.84
CA ASN A 636 -37.60 -36.97 -23.44
C ASN A 636 -36.59 -35.86 -23.72
N ILE A 637 -35.32 -36.09 -23.36
CA ILE A 637 -34.24 -35.11 -23.47
C ILE A 637 -33.07 -35.74 -24.22
N ASN A 638 -32.48 -35.03 -25.18
CA ASN A 638 -31.21 -35.48 -25.73
C ASN A 638 -30.11 -35.27 -24.69
N PRO A 639 -29.21 -36.24 -24.47
CA PRO A 639 -28.09 -36.09 -23.52
C PRO A 639 -26.99 -35.20 -24.13
N LYS A 640 -27.31 -33.94 -24.42
CA LYS A 640 -26.41 -32.87 -24.84
C LYS A 640 -26.35 -31.81 -23.75
N THR A 641 -25.16 -31.25 -23.52
CA THR A 641 -24.90 -30.39 -22.36
C THR A 641 -25.84 -29.19 -22.28
N ASP A 642 -26.02 -28.46 -23.37
CA ASP A 642 -26.89 -27.28 -23.50
C ASP A 642 -28.36 -27.61 -23.21
N GLU A 643 -28.86 -28.71 -23.77
CA GLU A 643 -30.24 -29.16 -23.59
C GLU A 643 -30.50 -29.63 -22.15
N VAL A 644 -29.56 -30.36 -21.54
CA VAL A 644 -29.68 -30.85 -20.16
C VAL A 644 -29.57 -29.71 -19.15
N ILE A 645 -28.74 -28.69 -19.39
CA ILE A 645 -28.69 -27.49 -18.54
C ILE A 645 -30.03 -26.74 -18.56
N LEU A 646 -30.68 -26.69 -19.74
CA LEU A 646 -31.93 -25.97 -19.92
C LEU A 646 -33.14 -26.73 -19.36
N LEU A 647 -33.22 -28.04 -19.60
CA LEU A 647 -34.43 -28.84 -19.39
C LEU A 647 -34.29 -29.99 -18.38
N GLY A 648 -33.07 -30.28 -17.91
CA GLY A 648 -32.83 -31.30 -16.90
C GLY A 648 -33.48 -30.95 -15.55
N MET A 649 -33.63 -31.94 -14.69
CA MET A 649 -34.24 -31.75 -13.38
C MET A 649 -33.28 -31.01 -12.44
N SER A 650 -33.79 -30.07 -11.65
CA SER A 650 -33.03 -29.55 -10.51
C SER A 650 -33.00 -30.59 -9.37
N PRO A 651 -32.09 -30.45 -8.38
CA PRO A 651 -32.09 -31.30 -7.19
C PRO A 651 -33.44 -31.32 -6.46
N GLU A 652 -34.12 -30.18 -6.41
CA GLU A 652 -35.45 -30.05 -5.81
C GLU A 652 -36.51 -30.79 -6.63
N THR A 653 -36.50 -30.62 -7.96
CA THR A 653 -37.45 -31.32 -8.84
C THR A 653 -37.27 -32.84 -8.74
N LEU A 654 -36.03 -33.34 -8.73
CA LEU A 654 -35.72 -34.76 -8.57
C LEU A 654 -36.25 -35.31 -7.23
N ALA A 655 -36.03 -34.57 -6.14
CA ALA A 655 -36.41 -34.98 -4.79
C ALA A 655 -37.95 -35.06 -4.59
N ASN A 656 -38.72 -34.34 -5.41
CA ASN A 656 -40.18 -34.28 -5.33
C ASN A 656 -40.89 -35.29 -6.25
N ILE A 657 -40.14 -36.13 -7.00
CA ILE A 657 -40.74 -37.19 -7.82
C ILE A 657 -41.27 -38.30 -6.90
N THR A 658 -42.57 -38.56 -7.01
CA THR A 658 -43.28 -39.55 -6.19
C THR A 658 -42.99 -40.99 -6.64
N SER A 659 -43.19 -41.96 -5.74
CA SER A 659 -43.05 -43.39 -6.06
C SER A 659 -43.93 -43.81 -7.24
N ALA A 660 -45.12 -43.23 -7.39
CA ALA A 660 -46.00 -43.51 -8.52
C ALA A 660 -45.41 -43.02 -9.85
N GLN A 661 -44.83 -41.82 -9.88
CA GLN A 661 -44.17 -41.27 -11.07
C GLN A 661 -42.90 -42.03 -11.43
N TRP A 662 -42.14 -42.50 -10.44
CA TRP A 662 -41.00 -43.40 -10.66
C TRP A 662 -41.43 -44.73 -11.26
N THR A 663 -42.50 -45.33 -10.73
CA THR A 663 -43.07 -46.59 -11.25
C THR A 663 -43.55 -46.45 -12.69
N ASP A 664 -44.20 -45.33 -13.02
CA ASP A 664 -44.70 -45.06 -14.37
C ASP A 664 -43.58 -45.03 -15.43
N ILE A 665 -42.51 -44.26 -15.19
CA ILE A 665 -41.39 -44.15 -16.14
C ILE A 665 -40.49 -45.39 -16.15
N ARG A 666 -40.34 -46.08 -15.00
CA ARG A 666 -39.49 -47.27 -14.89
C ARG A 666 -40.10 -48.46 -15.64
N GLY A 667 -41.42 -48.64 -15.55
CA GLY A 667 -42.10 -49.85 -16.01
C GLY A 667 -41.44 -51.12 -15.46
N ASP A 668 -41.16 -52.07 -16.36
CA ASP A 668 -40.49 -53.35 -16.02
C ASP A 668 -38.95 -53.27 -16.04
N SER A 669 -38.38 -52.06 -16.09
CA SER A 669 -36.93 -51.91 -16.17
C SER A 669 -36.21 -52.44 -14.92
N LYS A 670 -35.07 -53.07 -15.19
CA LYS A 670 -34.15 -53.67 -14.22
C LYS A 670 -32.89 -52.82 -14.02
N THR A 671 -32.76 -51.71 -14.75
CA THR A 671 -31.59 -50.85 -14.72
C THR A 671 -31.99 -49.39 -14.66
N MET A 672 -31.23 -48.57 -13.93
CA MET A 672 -31.42 -47.12 -13.91
C MET A 672 -30.08 -46.41 -14.05
N ARG A 673 -30.06 -45.24 -14.67
CA ARG A 673 -28.88 -44.40 -14.89
C ARG A 673 -29.21 -42.94 -14.60
N PHE A 674 -28.24 -42.20 -14.08
CA PHE A 674 -28.31 -40.74 -13.93
C PHE A 674 -27.14 -40.09 -14.65
N ALA A 675 -27.42 -39.04 -15.39
CA ALA A 675 -26.40 -38.16 -15.95
C ALA A 675 -26.55 -36.76 -15.35
N TYR A 676 -25.43 -36.09 -15.17
CA TYR A 676 -25.35 -34.81 -14.47
C TYR A 676 -24.73 -33.75 -15.36
N ALA A 677 -25.43 -32.64 -15.57
CA ALA A 677 -24.86 -31.46 -16.18
C ALA A 677 -24.43 -30.45 -15.10
N ILE A 678 -23.26 -29.84 -15.28
CA ILE A 678 -22.68 -28.85 -14.38
C ILE A 678 -22.29 -27.63 -15.22
N SER A 679 -22.67 -26.44 -14.77
CA SER A 679 -22.47 -25.18 -15.50
C SER A 679 -22.16 -24.02 -14.56
N MET A 680 -21.31 -23.10 -15.02
CA MET A 680 -20.91 -21.86 -14.35
C MET A 680 -20.83 -20.73 -15.38
N GLU A 681 -21.27 -19.52 -15.01
CA GLU A 681 -21.21 -18.32 -15.86
C GLU A 681 -20.15 -17.31 -15.36
N ASP A 682 -19.70 -17.41 -14.11
CA ASP A 682 -18.68 -16.57 -13.48
C ASP A 682 -17.75 -17.37 -12.55
N ILE A 683 -16.54 -16.87 -12.31
CA ILE A 683 -15.57 -17.50 -11.37
C ILE A 683 -16.05 -17.51 -9.91
N THR A 684 -17.06 -16.71 -9.57
CA THR A 684 -17.71 -16.67 -8.25
C THR A 684 -18.89 -17.64 -8.13
N ASP A 685 -19.31 -18.28 -9.22
CA ASP A 685 -20.31 -19.34 -9.19
C ASP A 685 -19.74 -20.61 -8.53
N SER A 686 -20.62 -21.47 -8.04
CA SER A 686 -20.24 -22.81 -7.58
C SER A 686 -21.35 -23.79 -7.98
N ALA A 687 -20.95 -24.88 -8.64
CA ALA A 687 -21.81 -25.97 -9.05
C ALA A 687 -21.09 -27.29 -8.72
N GLU A 688 -21.43 -27.89 -7.59
CA GLU A 688 -20.78 -29.10 -7.07
C GLU A 688 -21.82 -30.18 -6.76
N ILE A 689 -21.46 -31.44 -6.99
CA ILE A 689 -22.29 -32.60 -6.63
C ILE A 689 -21.60 -33.30 -5.45
N ASP A 690 -22.33 -33.53 -4.37
CA ASP A 690 -21.82 -34.20 -3.17
C ASP A 690 -22.29 -35.66 -3.13
N ALA A 691 -23.60 -35.89 -3.14
CA ALA A 691 -24.15 -37.24 -2.98
C ALA A 691 -25.44 -37.46 -3.78
N LEU A 692 -25.62 -38.68 -4.31
CA LEU A 692 -26.91 -39.18 -4.77
C LEU A 692 -27.42 -40.22 -3.76
N ILE A 693 -28.54 -39.94 -3.11
CA ILE A 693 -29.14 -40.79 -2.09
C ILE A 693 -30.45 -41.36 -2.64
N THR A 694 -30.60 -42.67 -2.59
CA THR A 694 -31.82 -43.36 -3.00
C THR A 694 -32.42 -44.13 -1.84
N GLN A 695 -33.74 -44.10 -1.71
CA GLN A 695 -34.48 -45.05 -0.88
C GLN A 695 -35.38 -45.88 -1.78
N MET A 696 -35.30 -47.20 -1.62
CA MET A 696 -36.00 -48.16 -2.46
C MET A 696 -36.47 -49.34 -1.61
N ASP A 697 -37.68 -49.81 -1.89
CA ASP A 697 -38.24 -51.02 -1.31
C ASP A 697 -37.69 -52.24 -2.05
N MET A 698 -37.04 -53.17 -1.34
CA MET A 698 -36.55 -54.40 -1.96
C MET A 698 -37.65 -55.47 -2.03
N LYS A 699 -37.75 -56.12 -3.19
CA LYS A 699 -38.58 -57.30 -3.44
C LYS A 699 -37.75 -58.57 -3.26
N GLY A 700 -38.03 -59.36 -2.23
CA GLY A 700 -37.37 -60.64 -2.02
C GLY A 700 -37.79 -61.36 -0.74
N THR A 701 -37.42 -62.63 -0.62
CA THR A 701 -37.54 -63.39 0.64
C THR A 701 -36.16 -63.90 1.03
N TRP A 702 -35.71 -63.54 2.24
CA TRP A 702 -34.50 -64.15 2.80
C TRP A 702 -34.86 -65.51 3.37
N LYS A 703 -34.23 -66.57 2.87
CA LYS A 703 -34.33 -67.92 3.42
C LYS A 703 -33.02 -68.25 4.14
N LYS A 704 -33.11 -68.84 5.33
CA LYS A 704 -31.93 -69.26 6.09
C LYS A 704 -31.11 -70.26 5.26
N ALA A 705 -29.84 -69.93 4.99
CA ALA A 705 -28.92 -70.84 4.34
C ALA A 705 -28.67 -72.07 5.24
N VAL A 706 -28.56 -73.25 4.65
CA VAL A 706 -28.41 -74.52 5.37
C VAL A 706 -26.94 -74.89 5.33
N HIS A 707 -26.34 -75.04 6.51
CA HIS A 707 -24.93 -75.42 6.67
C HIS A 707 -24.68 -76.82 6.10
N GLY A 708 -23.57 -77.00 5.38
CA GLY A 708 -23.19 -78.24 4.69
C GLY A 708 -23.92 -78.48 3.36
N THR A 709 -24.88 -77.63 2.97
CA THR A 709 -25.61 -77.73 1.68
C THR A 709 -25.49 -76.47 0.85
N HIS A 710 -25.74 -75.31 1.46
CA HIS A 710 -25.66 -74.01 0.78
C HIS A 710 -24.32 -73.31 1.04
N TYR A 711 -23.71 -73.57 2.20
CA TYR A 711 -22.39 -73.06 2.56
C TYR A 711 -21.73 -73.97 3.61
N ASP A 712 -20.43 -73.82 3.78
CA ASP A 712 -19.63 -74.33 4.88
C ASP A 712 -18.68 -73.24 5.38
N TYR A 713 -18.10 -73.42 6.57
CA TYR A 713 -17.08 -72.51 7.06
C TYR A 713 -16.00 -73.24 7.86
N GLU A 714 -14.80 -72.70 7.80
CA GLU A 714 -13.67 -73.20 8.59
C GLU A 714 -12.80 -72.04 9.08
N TYR A 715 -12.08 -72.30 10.16
CA TYR A 715 -11.04 -71.42 10.68
C TYR A 715 -9.69 -72.04 10.34
N PRO A 716 -9.10 -71.73 9.17
CA PRO A 716 -7.80 -72.28 8.80
C PRO A 716 -6.70 -71.86 9.78
N ASN A 717 -6.90 -70.77 10.51
CA ASN A 717 -6.15 -70.36 11.69
C ASN A 717 -7.06 -69.56 12.64
N ASN A 718 -6.55 -69.12 13.80
CA ASN A 718 -7.36 -68.46 14.83
C ASN A 718 -7.83 -67.04 14.44
N ASP A 719 -7.28 -66.47 13.37
CA ASP A 719 -7.52 -65.07 13.00
C ASP A 719 -8.35 -64.96 11.69
N ASP A 720 -8.48 -66.06 10.94
CA ASP A 720 -9.16 -66.10 9.65
C ASP A 720 -10.41 -66.99 9.70
N LEU A 721 -11.56 -66.44 9.28
CA LEU A 721 -12.77 -67.21 8.98
C LEU A 721 -12.90 -67.35 7.46
N LEU A 722 -12.83 -68.58 6.96
CA LEU A 722 -13.09 -68.90 5.56
C LEU A 722 -14.53 -69.42 5.42
N VAL A 723 -15.34 -68.76 4.60
CA VAL A 723 -16.71 -69.20 4.27
C VAL A 723 -16.76 -69.65 2.81
N THR A 724 -17.12 -70.91 2.57
CA THR A 724 -17.30 -71.47 1.23
C THR A 724 -18.78 -71.52 0.89
N ILE A 725 -19.18 -70.87 -0.20
CA ILE A 725 -20.57 -70.86 -0.69
C ILE A 725 -20.71 -71.90 -1.80
N TYR A 726 -21.66 -72.83 -1.67
CA TYR A 726 -21.84 -73.95 -2.61
C TYR A 726 -22.90 -73.70 -3.69
N ALA A 727 -23.79 -72.72 -3.49
CA ALA A 727 -24.86 -72.42 -4.44
C ALA A 727 -24.83 -70.95 -4.86
N ASP A 728 -25.10 -70.67 -6.13
CA ASP A 728 -25.15 -69.29 -6.65
C ASP A 728 -26.30 -68.49 -6.01
N GLY A 729 -26.02 -67.26 -5.57
CA GLY A 729 -27.02 -66.35 -4.99
C GLY A 729 -26.42 -65.20 -4.18
N ASP A 730 -27.27 -64.30 -3.69
CA ASP A 730 -26.88 -63.22 -2.77
C ASP A 730 -26.93 -63.72 -1.32
N TYR A 731 -25.79 -63.68 -0.62
CA TYR A 731 -25.66 -64.15 0.76
C TYR A 731 -25.39 -62.98 1.70
N LYS A 732 -26.08 -62.96 2.84
CA LYS A 732 -25.75 -62.09 3.97
C LYS A 732 -25.14 -62.95 5.08
N ILE A 733 -23.86 -62.75 5.36
CA ILE A 733 -23.15 -63.42 6.46
C ILE A 733 -23.25 -62.52 7.69
N ASN A 734 -24.11 -62.90 8.64
CA ASN A 734 -24.10 -62.33 9.99
C ASN A 734 -23.18 -63.21 10.84
N TYR A 735 -22.00 -62.70 11.20
CA TYR A 735 -21.06 -63.35 12.11
C TYR A 735 -21.23 -62.84 13.54
#